data_AF-A0A7W9DHR0-F1
#
_entry.id   AF-A0A7W9DHR0-F1
#
_cell.length_a   1.000
_cell.length_b   1.000
_cell.length_c   1.000
_cell.angle_alpha   90.00
_cell.angle_beta   90.00
_cell.angle_gamma   90.00
#
_symmetry.space_group_name_H-M   'P 1'
#
loop_
_entity.id
_entity.type
_entity.pdbx_description
1 polymer ?
#
loop_
_entity_poly.entity_id
_entity_poly.type
_entity_poly.pdbx_seq_one_letter_code
_entity_poly.pdbx_strand_id
1 'polypeptide(L)'
;MIPTAALFSTATLPNHPDFDVEAITGLAEWRHNTPMLFKLLVGAGTQAVAWPIYGDGVDTACVLAAPMAQAQASWQALCPLMELPQSPAIDALLAEGQSWLVLDGVQLIKHDIGTADYASALQALRIEAQQLHAALLRGDRQALAPLLQMPELGYWSASASAQLMEIEEGDTDELPFLLGLAVLEWVEDALCYAVKGRDGRHGLVTPYGRWIVPLSLGATELATHHAGDGWVTFAIGAAHGVLDLNGVIVLPPAPGALYVISPHLLQRVLPDGASAVLRLPDGALLLDGVDNLCQRDDGLLDFERQTDDADEHNVCGVMDARGAVLLPPQFSSVQNFGTKKKLAIVSQRIDGRFLFGLASLTGALIAPCQYSEIDCATTSSPPRVRKNRIYATDAQGHACMLTLDGKQVFTPRYLPAHHLRRVVVVQDDFLYVIKDGCAWSMDFTGALLQPHGSAEAFKADITAQLSAATGLNRKKAAPKNCYTPAQILQQADHEQLRTMAALLLQGEQELAQRCVDITLAELAADDPQEEYEGATPAAACFFLLWSTAAHALGHGTTLDWKAVDEVARIGQHIDLPALRDFHWTEREDGDEMAEGLAALARHLAPHGLRLVNMQGGEDTYYLGLVREQDKAAFNAMAVQAALNPMVF
;
A
#
# COMPACT_ATOMS: atom_id res chain seq x y z
N MET A 1 -13.55 10.74 10.08
CA MET A 1 -13.69 12.12 10.58
C MET A 1 -12.31 12.74 10.74
N ILE A 2 -12.05 13.84 10.04
CA ILE A 2 -10.81 14.62 10.16
C ILE A 2 -10.97 15.55 11.38
N PRO A 3 -10.17 15.40 12.45
CA PRO A 3 -10.34 16.23 13.63
C PRO A 3 -9.86 17.66 13.36
N THR A 4 -10.64 18.66 13.80
CA THR A 4 -10.36 20.08 13.55
C THR A 4 -10.21 20.88 14.84
N ALA A 5 -9.48 22.00 14.73
CA ALA A 5 -9.49 23.11 15.65
C ALA A 5 -10.15 24.30 14.96
N ALA A 6 -11.11 24.94 15.62
CA ALA A 6 -11.77 26.14 15.12
C ALA A 6 -11.52 27.32 16.05
N LEU A 7 -11.36 28.50 15.44
CA LEU A 7 -11.28 29.77 16.12
C LEU A 7 -12.45 30.62 15.68
N PHE A 8 -13.24 31.08 16.64
CA PHE A 8 -14.42 31.91 16.37
C PHE A 8 -14.63 32.95 17.46
N SER A 9 -15.47 33.94 17.18
CA SER A 9 -15.79 35.00 18.13
C SER A 9 -17.26 35.05 18.49
N THR A 10 -17.53 35.38 19.75
CA THR A 10 -18.87 35.50 20.32
C THR A 10 -19.03 36.79 21.13
N ALA A 11 -20.23 37.36 21.14
CA ALA A 11 -20.52 38.61 21.85
C ALA A 11 -20.52 38.39 23.36
N THR A 12 -21.01 37.22 23.77
CA THR A 12 -21.13 36.76 25.15
C THR A 12 -20.72 35.30 25.25
N LEU A 13 -20.43 34.82 26.47
CA LEU A 13 -20.14 33.41 26.72
C LEU A 13 -21.43 32.61 26.92
N PRO A 14 -21.43 31.27 26.76
CA PRO A 14 -22.64 30.47 26.82
C PRO A 14 -23.42 30.51 28.13
N ASN A 15 -22.75 30.87 29.23
CA ASN A 15 -23.40 31.06 30.53
C ASN A 15 -24.12 32.42 30.68
N HIS A 16 -24.10 33.26 29.65
CA HIS A 16 -24.80 34.54 29.61
C HIS A 16 -26.19 34.37 28.99
N PRO A 17 -27.25 35.01 29.53
CA PRO A 17 -28.62 34.87 29.02
C PRO A 17 -28.79 35.36 27.57
N ASP A 18 -27.93 36.29 27.13
CA ASP A 18 -27.93 36.83 25.76
C ASP A 18 -26.98 36.05 24.83
N PHE A 19 -26.62 34.81 25.16
CA PHE A 19 -25.82 33.98 24.25
C PHE A 19 -26.68 33.49 23.09
N ASP A 20 -26.21 33.74 21.87
CA ASP A 20 -26.84 33.32 20.64
C ASP A 20 -25.83 32.56 19.79
N VAL A 21 -26.14 31.29 19.51
CA VAL A 21 -25.30 30.41 18.69
C VAL A 21 -25.32 30.82 17.22
N GLU A 22 -26.40 31.44 16.74
CA GLU A 22 -26.52 31.91 15.36
C GLU A 22 -25.71 33.19 15.12
N ALA A 23 -25.35 33.90 16.18
CA ALA A 23 -24.54 35.11 16.12
C ALA A 23 -23.02 34.84 16.10
N ILE A 24 -22.59 33.56 16.13
CA ILE A 24 -21.16 33.21 16.14
C ILE A 24 -20.52 33.61 14.80
N THR A 25 -19.38 34.31 14.89
CA THR A 25 -18.57 34.64 13.71
C THR A 25 -17.32 33.77 13.71
N GLY A 26 -17.23 32.79 12.80
CA GLY A 26 -16.00 32.02 12.64
C GLY A 26 -14.89 32.87 12.05
N LEU A 27 -13.65 32.56 12.45
CA LEU A 27 -12.47 33.33 12.08
C LEU A 27 -11.44 32.46 11.37
N ALA A 28 -11.21 31.23 11.84
CA ALA A 28 -10.22 30.34 11.27
C ALA A 28 -10.52 28.86 11.62
N GLU A 29 -9.99 27.96 10.82
CA GLU A 29 -10.11 26.50 11.01
C GLU A 29 -8.81 25.82 10.62
N TRP A 30 -8.43 24.79 11.37
CA TRP A 30 -7.22 24.02 11.16
C TRP A 30 -7.48 22.54 11.40
N ARG A 31 -6.90 21.67 10.58
CA ARG A 31 -7.11 20.22 10.61
C ARG A 31 -5.91 19.52 11.25
N HIS A 32 -6.16 18.38 11.90
CA HIS A 32 -5.21 17.45 12.53
C HIS A 32 -4.51 17.94 13.81
N ASN A 33 -4.39 19.25 14.04
CA ASN A 33 -3.76 19.79 15.24
C ASN A 33 -4.30 21.18 15.62
N THR A 34 -3.94 21.65 16.82
CA THR A 34 -4.21 23.01 17.26
C THR A 34 -3.01 23.93 16.94
N PRO A 35 -3.15 24.92 16.06
CA PRO A 35 -2.08 25.83 15.69
C PRO A 35 -1.50 26.59 16.89
N MET A 36 -0.19 26.80 16.88
CA MET A 36 0.48 27.61 17.91
C MET A 36 -0.04 29.06 17.93
N LEU A 37 -0.48 29.58 16.78
CA LEU A 37 -1.08 30.91 16.67
C LEU A 37 -2.39 30.99 17.44
N PHE A 38 -3.26 29.99 17.32
CA PHE A 38 -4.55 29.99 18.03
C PHE A 38 -4.33 29.99 19.55
N LYS A 39 -3.40 29.15 20.04
CA LYS A 39 -3.01 29.13 21.46
C LYS A 39 -2.46 30.48 21.92
N LEU A 40 -1.61 31.12 21.11
CA LEU A 40 -1.03 32.43 21.44
C LEU A 40 -2.11 33.53 21.53
N LEU A 41 -3.09 33.52 20.63
CA LEU A 41 -4.17 34.50 20.58
C LEU A 41 -5.09 34.37 21.80
N VAL A 42 -5.51 33.14 22.16
CA VAL A 42 -6.28 32.93 23.41
C VAL A 42 -5.44 33.16 24.67
N GLY A 43 -4.11 33.08 24.57
CA GLY A 43 -3.09 33.65 25.46
C GLY A 43 -3.29 33.42 26.96
N ALA A 44 -2.91 34.39 27.81
CA ALA A 44 -2.86 34.19 29.26
C ALA A 44 -4.20 34.27 30.00
N GLY A 45 -5.12 35.12 29.53
CA GLY A 45 -6.47 35.31 30.07
C GLY A 45 -7.48 34.27 29.59
N THR A 46 -7.00 33.18 28.97
CA THR A 46 -7.83 32.04 28.62
C THR A 46 -8.48 31.40 29.85
N GLN A 47 -9.74 31.02 29.71
CA GLN A 47 -10.52 30.26 30.68
C GLN A 47 -11.22 29.09 29.98
N ALA A 48 -11.33 27.96 30.68
CA ALA A 48 -12.11 26.83 30.23
C ALA A 48 -13.60 27.12 30.45
N VAL A 49 -14.42 26.95 29.41
CA VAL A 49 -15.85 27.23 29.45
C VAL A 49 -16.64 26.06 28.88
N ALA A 50 -17.86 25.86 29.38
CA ALA A 50 -18.79 24.92 28.78
C ALA A 50 -19.29 25.47 27.45
N TRP A 51 -19.53 24.58 26.48
CA TRP A 51 -20.06 24.92 25.17
C TRP A 51 -21.32 24.11 24.89
N PRO A 52 -22.47 24.74 24.59
CA PRO A 52 -23.78 24.09 24.59
C PRO A 52 -23.98 23.13 23.41
N ILE A 53 -23.05 23.10 22.45
CA ILE A 53 -23.17 22.29 21.24
C ILE A 53 -22.63 20.86 21.46
N TYR A 54 -21.73 20.67 22.43
CA TYR A 54 -21.03 19.40 22.64
C TYR A 54 -21.57 18.58 23.82
N GLY A 55 -22.86 18.66 24.09
CA GLY A 55 -23.51 17.79 25.06
C GLY A 55 -25.02 17.94 25.10
N ASP A 56 -25.69 16.99 25.73
CA ASP A 56 -27.13 17.02 26.03
C ASP A 56 -27.50 18.09 27.08
N GLY A 57 -26.78 19.22 27.14
CA GLY A 57 -26.94 20.28 28.13
C GLY A 57 -26.14 20.10 29.42
N VAL A 58 -24.98 19.43 29.38
CA VAL A 58 -24.09 19.30 30.56
C VAL A 58 -23.15 20.51 30.64
N ASP A 59 -23.15 21.22 31.79
CA ASP A 59 -22.29 22.37 32.12
C ASP A 59 -20.80 22.00 32.32
N THR A 60 -20.24 21.12 31.49
CA THR A 60 -18.85 20.70 31.54
C THR A 60 -17.98 21.52 30.61
N ALA A 61 -16.88 22.05 31.13
CA ALA A 61 -15.94 22.85 30.35
C ALA A 61 -15.29 22.01 29.23
N CYS A 62 -15.45 22.45 27.99
CA CYS A 62 -14.99 21.72 26.81
C CYS A 62 -14.16 22.57 25.84
N VAL A 63 -14.25 23.90 25.88
CA VAL A 63 -13.51 24.83 25.01
C VAL A 63 -12.74 25.87 25.82
N LEU A 64 -11.83 26.60 25.16
CA LEU A 64 -11.09 27.71 25.76
C LEU A 64 -11.60 29.05 25.24
N ALA A 65 -11.87 30.01 26.12
CA ALA A 65 -12.31 31.34 25.73
C ALA A 65 -11.40 32.42 26.35
N ALA A 66 -11.19 33.52 25.62
CA ALA A 66 -10.42 34.68 26.08
C ALA A 66 -11.06 35.99 25.57
N PRO A 67 -10.85 37.13 26.24
CA PRO A 67 -11.30 38.41 25.71
C PRO A 67 -10.64 38.73 24.36
N MET A 68 -11.42 39.19 23.38
CA MET A 68 -10.89 39.56 22.05
C MET A 68 -9.80 40.62 22.11
N ALA A 69 -9.92 41.57 23.05
CA ALA A 69 -8.89 42.57 23.31
C ALA A 69 -7.51 41.96 23.60
N GLN A 70 -7.46 40.76 24.20
CA GLN A 70 -6.20 40.06 24.41
C GLN A 70 -5.63 39.50 23.11
N ALA A 71 -6.47 38.91 22.26
CA ALA A 71 -6.04 38.39 20.97
C ALA A 71 -5.50 39.52 20.08
N GLN A 72 -6.18 40.66 20.05
CA GLN A 72 -5.72 41.89 19.40
C GLN A 72 -4.34 42.33 19.93
N ALA A 73 -4.15 42.35 21.26
CA ALA A 73 -2.87 42.71 21.87
C ALA A 73 -1.75 41.70 21.57
N SER A 74 -2.03 40.40 21.63
CA SER A 74 -1.09 39.34 21.27
C SER A 74 -0.67 39.45 19.80
N TRP A 75 -1.63 39.70 18.90
CA TRP A 75 -1.36 39.86 17.48
C TRP A 75 -0.51 41.11 17.20
N GLN A 76 -0.87 42.26 17.79
CA GLN A 76 -0.09 43.50 17.70
C GLN A 76 1.35 43.35 18.23
N ALA A 77 1.55 42.56 19.29
CA ALA A 77 2.88 42.30 19.84
C ALA A 77 3.69 41.28 19.02
N LEU A 78 3.02 40.34 18.33
CA LEU A 78 3.67 39.35 17.47
C LEU A 78 4.14 39.96 16.15
N CYS A 79 3.33 40.80 15.52
CA CYS A 79 3.59 41.37 14.19
C CYS A 79 5.00 41.96 14.01
N PRO A 80 5.57 42.75 14.94
CA PRO A 80 6.92 43.29 14.82
C PRO A 80 8.05 42.24 14.90
N LEU A 81 7.77 41.05 15.43
CA LEU A 81 8.73 39.96 15.55
C LEU A 81 8.80 39.10 14.29
N MET A 82 7.73 39.10 13.48
CA MET A 82 7.61 38.33 12.24
C MET A 82 8.37 39.01 11.10
N GLU A 83 9.06 38.21 10.29
CA GLU A 83 9.78 38.68 9.11
C GLU A 83 8.91 38.71 7.84
N LEU A 84 7.71 38.13 7.91
CA LEU A 84 6.76 37.99 6.81
C LEU A 84 5.75 39.16 6.77
N PRO A 85 5.17 39.47 5.60
CA PRO A 85 4.13 40.50 5.50
C PRO A 85 2.93 40.15 6.38
N GLN A 86 2.45 41.13 7.14
CA GLN A 86 1.24 41.03 7.96
C GLN A 86 0.05 40.57 7.12
N SER A 87 -0.80 39.70 7.67
CA SER A 87 -2.01 39.23 6.98
C SER A 87 -3.17 40.21 7.23
N PRO A 88 -3.61 40.98 6.21
CA PRO A 88 -4.71 41.93 6.39
C PRO A 88 -6.03 41.25 6.76
N ALA A 89 -6.18 39.97 6.42
CA ALA A 89 -7.34 39.17 6.80
C ALA A 89 -7.40 38.95 8.31
N ILE A 90 -6.26 38.64 8.95
CA ILE A 90 -6.20 38.46 10.42
C ILE A 90 -6.47 39.79 11.11
N ASP A 91 -5.87 40.88 10.63
CA ASP A 91 -6.10 42.22 11.17
C ASP A 91 -7.59 42.60 11.12
N ALA A 92 -8.25 42.40 9.97
CA ALA A 92 -9.66 42.70 9.80
C ALA A 92 -10.54 41.84 10.71
N LEU A 93 -10.31 40.52 10.74
CA LEU A 93 -11.11 39.58 11.53
C LEU A 93 -10.99 39.80 13.04
N LEU A 94 -9.79 40.13 13.53
CA LEU A 94 -9.61 40.47 14.94
C LEU A 94 -10.19 41.85 15.29
N ALA A 95 -10.19 42.79 14.34
CA ALA A 95 -10.77 44.13 14.55
C ALA A 95 -12.30 44.13 14.54
N GLU A 96 -12.90 43.33 13.64
CA GLU A 96 -14.36 43.17 13.48
C GLU A 96 -14.94 42.09 14.40
N GLY A 97 -14.07 41.28 15.03
CA GLY A 97 -14.45 40.19 15.92
C GLY A 97 -15.23 40.64 17.15
N GLN A 98 -16.06 39.75 17.67
CA GLN A 98 -16.91 39.99 18.83
C GLN A 98 -16.11 39.99 20.15
N SER A 99 -16.76 40.29 21.28
CA SER A 99 -16.10 40.53 22.58
C SER A 99 -15.21 39.38 23.09
N TRP A 100 -15.54 38.14 22.74
CA TRP A 100 -14.83 36.94 23.15
C TRP A 100 -14.29 36.19 21.95
N LEU A 101 -13.07 35.67 22.09
CA LEU A 101 -12.45 34.72 21.18
C LEU A 101 -12.52 33.33 21.81
N VAL A 102 -13.00 32.34 21.07
CA VAL A 102 -13.15 30.97 21.52
C VAL A 102 -12.34 30.04 20.62
N LEU A 103 -11.51 29.22 21.26
CA LEU A 103 -10.78 28.13 20.65
C LEU A 103 -11.49 26.82 20.98
N ASP A 104 -12.01 26.21 19.94
CA ASP A 104 -12.53 24.86 19.97
C ASP A 104 -11.48 23.88 19.44
N GLY A 105 -11.17 22.88 20.25
CA GLY A 105 -10.31 21.76 19.89
C GLY A 105 -10.86 20.45 20.42
N VAL A 106 -12.19 20.37 20.61
CA VAL A 106 -12.87 19.21 21.19
C VAL A 106 -12.49 17.93 20.44
N GLN A 107 -12.55 17.95 19.10
CA GLN A 107 -12.24 16.80 18.25
C GLN A 107 -10.76 16.34 18.32
N LEU A 108 -9.86 17.20 18.81
CA LEU A 108 -8.44 16.90 18.93
C LEU A 108 -8.06 16.31 20.29
N ILE A 109 -8.94 16.40 21.29
CA ILE A 109 -8.75 15.78 22.60
C ILE A 109 -9.33 14.36 22.54
N LYS A 110 -8.48 13.34 22.73
CA LYS A 110 -8.84 11.91 22.58
C LYS A 110 -9.76 11.34 23.68
N HIS A 111 -10.18 12.16 24.63
CA HIS A 111 -10.94 11.74 25.79
C HIS A 111 -12.37 12.26 25.68
N ASP A 112 -13.32 11.63 26.37
CA ASP A 112 -14.70 12.09 26.35
C ASP A 112 -14.87 13.34 27.23
N ILE A 113 -15.72 14.27 26.79
CA ILE A 113 -16.07 15.46 27.57
C ILE A 113 -16.61 15.04 28.95
N GLY A 114 -16.22 15.78 29.98
CA GLY A 114 -16.62 15.52 31.37
C GLY A 114 -15.75 14.49 32.11
N THR A 115 -14.80 13.84 31.43
CA THR A 115 -13.80 12.99 32.07
C THR A 115 -12.67 13.81 32.70
N ALA A 116 -12.00 13.25 33.71
CA ALA A 116 -10.84 13.88 34.34
C ALA A 116 -9.65 14.01 33.36
N ASP A 117 -9.53 13.07 32.42
CA ASP A 117 -8.49 13.08 31.40
C ASP A 117 -8.72 14.19 30.38
N TYR A 118 -9.98 14.39 29.94
CA TYR A 118 -10.34 15.54 29.11
C TYR A 118 -10.04 16.87 29.80
N ALA A 119 -10.45 17.01 31.07
CA ALA A 119 -10.18 18.22 31.85
C ALA A 119 -8.67 18.50 31.99
N SER A 120 -7.85 17.45 32.17
CA SER A 120 -6.40 17.56 32.20
C SER A 120 -5.83 17.99 30.84
N ALA A 121 -6.32 17.42 29.74
CA ALA A 121 -5.88 17.77 28.39
C ALA A 121 -6.23 19.24 28.04
N LEU A 122 -7.45 19.68 28.36
CA LEU A 122 -7.87 21.07 28.18
C LEU A 122 -7.04 22.03 29.04
N GLN A 123 -6.72 21.64 30.28
CA GLN A 123 -5.85 22.42 31.16
C GLN A 123 -4.41 22.47 30.65
N ALA A 124 -3.90 21.41 30.02
CA ALA A 124 -2.58 21.40 29.39
C ALA A 124 -2.52 22.41 28.22
N LEU A 125 -3.52 22.40 27.33
CA LEU A 125 -3.66 23.40 26.26
C LEU A 125 -3.69 24.83 26.81
N ARG A 126 -4.41 25.04 27.91
CA ARG A 126 -4.49 26.33 28.61
C ARG A 126 -3.11 26.78 29.13
N ILE A 127 -2.35 25.88 29.71
CA ILE A 127 -1.00 26.15 30.22
C ILE A 127 -0.05 26.49 29.06
N GLU A 128 -0.12 25.77 27.94
CA GLU A 128 0.66 26.08 26.73
C GLU A 128 0.36 27.49 26.21
N ALA A 129 -0.92 27.88 26.11
CA ALA A 129 -1.33 29.22 25.71
C ALA A 129 -0.73 30.31 26.62
N GLN A 130 -0.76 30.09 27.94
CA GLN A 130 -0.16 31.00 28.93
C GLN A 130 1.36 31.11 28.77
N GLN A 131 2.05 29.99 28.55
CA GLN A 131 3.51 29.96 28.36
C GLN A 131 3.92 30.69 27.07
N LEU A 132 3.20 30.47 25.98
CA LEU A 132 3.42 31.15 24.70
C LEU A 132 3.22 32.65 24.82
N HIS A 133 2.15 33.08 25.47
CA HIS A 133 1.91 34.50 25.72
C HIS A 133 3.00 35.12 26.60
N ALA A 134 3.43 34.43 27.65
CA ALA A 134 4.54 34.90 28.48
C ALA A 134 5.87 34.99 27.69
N ALA A 135 6.12 34.06 26.76
CA ALA A 135 7.27 34.12 25.87
C ALA A 135 7.20 35.33 24.92
N LEU A 136 6.02 35.62 24.37
CA LEU A 136 5.77 36.81 23.55
C LEU A 136 6.06 38.10 24.29
N LEU A 137 5.56 38.25 25.53
CA LEU A 137 5.82 39.43 26.35
C LEU A 137 7.31 39.62 26.68
N ARG A 138 8.09 38.54 26.72
CA ARG A 138 9.55 38.59 26.91
C ARG A 138 10.33 38.84 25.61
N GLY A 139 9.69 38.76 24.45
CA GLY A 139 10.36 38.78 23.16
C GLY A 139 11.24 37.54 22.91
N ASP A 140 10.87 36.39 23.51
CA ASP A 140 11.63 35.15 23.43
C ASP A 140 11.48 34.48 22.05
N ARG A 141 12.35 34.89 21.12
CA ARG A 141 12.35 34.41 19.73
C ARG A 141 12.60 32.90 19.61
N GLN A 142 13.28 32.27 20.57
CA GLN A 142 13.54 30.83 20.52
C GLN A 142 12.27 30.05 20.82
N ALA A 143 11.55 30.43 21.88
CA ALA A 143 10.27 29.82 22.23
C ALA A 143 9.18 30.06 21.15
N LEU A 144 9.27 31.18 20.42
CA LEU A 144 8.36 31.53 19.33
C LEU A 144 8.83 31.07 17.94
N ALA A 145 10.01 30.45 17.83
CA ALA A 145 10.64 30.16 16.54
C ALA A 145 9.71 29.43 15.54
N PRO A 146 8.92 28.42 15.95
CA PRO A 146 7.99 27.78 15.02
C PRO A 146 6.96 28.74 14.41
N LEU A 147 6.47 29.73 15.17
CA LEU A 147 5.52 30.73 14.66
C LEU A 147 6.20 31.74 13.74
N LEU A 148 7.40 32.17 14.10
CA LEU A 148 8.14 33.18 13.34
C LEU A 148 8.66 32.66 11.99
N GLN A 149 8.76 31.34 11.83
CA GLN A 149 9.24 30.67 10.63
C GLN A 149 8.12 30.13 9.73
N MET A 150 6.85 30.22 10.14
CA MET A 150 5.73 29.72 9.34
C MET A 150 5.48 30.62 8.12
N PRO A 151 5.59 30.11 6.89
CA PRO A 151 5.41 30.90 5.68
C PRO A 151 3.97 31.39 5.50
N GLU A 152 2.98 30.67 6.06
CA GLU A 152 1.56 31.02 6.01
C GLU A 152 0.91 30.80 7.38
N LEU A 153 -0.04 31.67 7.74
CA LEU A 153 -0.77 31.62 9.02
C LEU A 153 -2.11 30.86 8.89
N GLY A 154 -2.26 30.09 7.81
CA GLY A 154 -3.44 29.33 7.38
C GLY A 154 -4.63 30.14 6.91
N TYR A 155 -5.78 29.47 6.89
CA TYR A 155 -7.03 30.03 6.37
C TYR A 155 -7.78 30.83 7.43
N TRP A 156 -8.10 32.07 7.07
CA TRP A 156 -8.84 33.02 7.89
C TRP A 156 -10.01 33.58 7.09
N SER A 157 -11.24 33.49 7.62
CA SER A 157 -12.42 33.98 6.94
C SER A 157 -13.54 34.34 7.91
N ALA A 158 -14.22 35.47 7.64
CA ALA A 158 -15.41 35.92 8.38
C ALA A 158 -16.64 35.05 8.06
N SER A 159 -16.59 34.33 6.93
CA SER A 159 -17.64 33.41 6.49
C SER A 159 -17.34 31.97 6.86
N ALA A 160 -16.21 31.69 7.52
CA ALA A 160 -16.03 30.39 8.14
C ALA A 160 -17.18 30.24 9.14
N SER A 161 -18.05 29.25 8.96
CA SER A 161 -18.89 28.85 10.07
C SER A 161 -17.94 28.34 11.14
N ALA A 162 -18.08 28.78 12.39
CA ALA A 162 -17.50 28.02 13.49
C ALA A 162 -18.03 26.61 13.31
N GLN A 163 -17.18 25.69 12.88
CA GLN A 163 -17.66 24.42 12.37
C GLN A 163 -17.97 23.52 13.57
N LEU A 164 -19.13 23.76 14.14
CA LEU A 164 -19.59 23.16 15.39
C LEU A 164 -20.32 21.83 15.14
N MET A 165 -20.44 21.43 13.87
CA MET A 165 -21.13 20.24 13.35
C MET A 165 -20.23 19.46 12.38
N GLU A 166 -20.59 18.20 12.10
CA GLU A 166 -19.87 17.35 11.14
C GLU A 166 -19.86 17.97 9.72
N ILE A 167 -18.75 17.77 8.99
CA ILE A 167 -18.64 18.22 7.59
C ILE A 167 -19.27 17.15 6.70
N GLU A 168 -20.32 17.52 5.98
CA GLU A 168 -21.01 16.61 5.06
C GLU A 168 -21.05 17.21 3.66
N GLU A 169 -21.24 16.35 2.67
CA GLU A 169 -21.52 16.76 1.29
C GLU A 169 -22.88 17.47 1.24
N GLY A 170 -22.87 18.74 0.83
CA GLY A 170 -24.07 19.53 0.57
C GLY A 170 -24.50 19.51 -0.90
N ASP A 171 -25.68 20.07 -1.16
CA ASP A 171 -26.17 20.29 -2.54
C ASP A 171 -25.31 21.37 -3.22
N THR A 172 -24.60 20.98 -4.28
CA THR A 172 -23.67 21.88 -4.98
C THR A 172 -24.36 23.08 -5.62
N ASP A 173 -25.65 22.98 -5.96
CA ASP A 173 -26.42 24.08 -6.55
C ASP A 173 -26.73 25.19 -5.53
N GLU A 174 -26.69 24.88 -4.23
CA GLU A 174 -26.93 25.84 -3.14
C GLU A 174 -25.65 26.57 -2.69
N LEU A 175 -24.48 26.19 -3.24
CA LEU A 175 -23.18 26.72 -2.84
C LEU A 175 -22.69 27.84 -3.81
N PRO A 176 -22.87 29.12 -3.48
CA PRO A 176 -22.63 30.23 -4.42
C PRO A 176 -21.17 30.36 -4.87
N PHE A 177 -20.20 29.90 -4.06
CA PHE A 177 -18.78 29.91 -4.41
C PHE A 177 -18.39 28.82 -5.42
N LEU A 178 -19.26 27.84 -5.69
CA LEU A 178 -19.09 26.86 -6.75
C LEU A 178 -19.63 27.36 -8.10
N LEU A 179 -20.36 28.48 -8.12
CA LEU A 179 -21.00 28.99 -9.33
C LEU A 179 -19.98 29.24 -10.46
N GLY A 180 -20.15 28.51 -11.56
CA GLY A 180 -19.29 28.62 -12.74
C GLY A 180 -18.01 27.79 -12.69
N LEU A 181 -17.85 26.95 -11.67
CA LEU A 181 -16.86 25.88 -11.59
C LEU A 181 -17.49 24.54 -11.98
N ALA A 182 -16.68 23.61 -12.48
CA ALA A 182 -17.09 22.22 -12.63
C ALA A 182 -16.70 21.45 -11.37
N VAL A 183 -17.68 20.92 -10.65
CA VAL A 183 -17.42 19.99 -9.53
C VAL A 183 -17.08 18.63 -10.13
N LEU A 184 -15.93 18.08 -9.76
CA LEU A 184 -15.43 16.81 -10.29
C LEU A 184 -15.86 15.65 -9.38
N GLU A 185 -15.67 15.80 -8.08
CA GLU A 185 -16.00 14.80 -7.06
C GLU A 185 -16.06 15.43 -5.67
N TRP A 186 -16.72 14.72 -4.75
CA TRP A 186 -16.58 14.89 -3.31
C TRP A 186 -15.44 13.99 -2.81
N VAL A 187 -14.45 14.59 -2.16
CA VAL A 187 -13.28 13.91 -1.61
C VAL A 187 -13.52 13.66 -0.12
N GLU A 188 -14.07 12.49 0.22
CA GLU A 188 -14.44 12.10 1.59
C GLU A 188 -13.28 12.26 2.59
N ASP A 189 -12.09 11.77 2.23
CA ASP A 189 -10.89 11.83 3.06
C ASP A 189 -10.33 13.25 3.26
N ALA A 190 -10.77 14.21 2.45
CA ALA A 190 -10.46 15.63 2.60
C ALA A 190 -11.70 16.45 2.99
N LEU A 191 -12.90 15.89 3.10
CA LEU A 191 -14.15 16.60 3.35
C LEU A 191 -14.26 17.89 2.50
N CYS A 192 -14.00 17.78 1.18
CA CYS A 192 -13.95 18.89 0.23
C CYS A 192 -14.46 18.48 -1.15
N TYR A 193 -14.89 19.46 -1.93
CA TYR A 193 -15.12 19.31 -3.36
C TYR A 193 -13.83 19.52 -4.15
N ALA A 194 -13.50 18.56 -5.01
CA ALA A 194 -12.55 18.77 -6.09
C ALA A 194 -13.25 19.53 -7.23
N VAL A 195 -12.66 20.64 -7.66
CA VAL A 195 -13.28 21.54 -8.64
C VAL A 195 -12.32 21.91 -9.74
N LYS A 196 -12.87 22.28 -10.91
CA LYS A 196 -12.13 22.76 -12.06
C LYS A 196 -12.66 24.11 -12.54
N GLY A 197 -11.75 25.08 -12.65
CA GLY A 197 -12.00 26.39 -13.23
C GLY A 197 -12.14 26.34 -14.75
N ARG A 198 -12.72 27.41 -15.33
CA ARG A 198 -12.90 27.53 -16.80
C ARG A 198 -11.59 27.57 -17.58
N ASP A 199 -10.52 27.99 -16.94
CA ASP A 199 -9.15 28.00 -17.48
C ASP A 199 -8.45 26.64 -17.36
N GLY A 200 -9.16 25.61 -16.90
CA GLY A 200 -8.67 24.25 -16.74
C GLY A 200 -7.88 24.01 -15.46
N ARG A 201 -7.75 25.01 -14.57
CA ARG A 201 -7.05 24.86 -13.29
C ARG A 201 -7.89 24.09 -12.30
N HIS A 202 -7.22 23.30 -11.47
CA HIS A 202 -7.83 22.47 -10.45
C HIS A 202 -7.76 23.17 -9.08
N GLY A 203 -8.74 22.88 -8.23
CA GLY A 203 -8.78 23.37 -6.86
C GLY A 203 -9.53 22.42 -5.93
N LEU A 204 -9.39 22.66 -4.63
CA LEU A 204 -10.08 21.94 -3.56
C LEU A 204 -10.70 22.94 -2.61
N VAL A 205 -12.02 22.81 -2.39
CA VAL A 205 -12.81 23.74 -1.59
C VAL A 205 -13.80 22.99 -0.71
N THR A 206 -13.84 23.34 0.57
CA THR A 206 -14.80 22.80 1.54
C THR A 206 -16.24 23.23 1.23
N PRO A 207 -17.29 22.59 1.81
CA PRO A 207 -18.69 23.00 1.67
C PRO A 207 -19.04 24.40 2.19
N TYR A 208 -18.15 25.04 2.94
CA TYR A 208 -18.33 26.39 3.49
C TYR A 208 -17.36 27.40 2.83
N GLY A 209 -16.75 27.05 1.70
CA GLY A 209 -15.99 28.00 0.87
C GLY A 209 -14.54 28.23 1.28
N ARG A 210 -14.01 27.46 2.24
CA ARG A 210 -12.56 27.41 2.49
C ARG A 210 -11.84 26.68 1.38
N TRP A 211 -10.86 27.34 0.75
CA TRP A 211 -10.00 26.72 -0.25
C TRP A 211 -8.80 26.07 0.43
N ILE A 212 -8.63 24.76 0.22
CA ILE A 212 -7.37 24.04 0.52
C ILE A 212 -6.39 24.24 -0.64
N VAL A 213 -6.89 24.16 -1.87
CA VAL A 213 -6.10 24.44 -3.07
C VAL A 213 -6.82 25.50 -3.89
N PRO A 214 -6.45 26.79 -3.76
CA PRO A 214 -7.11 27.85 -4.49
C PRO A 214 -6.73 27.79 -5.98
N LEU A 215 -7.66 28.14 -6.88
CA LEU A 215 -7.40 28.20 -8.32
C LEU A 215 -6.25 29.17 -8.69
N SER A 216 -5.97 30.15 -7.83
CA SER A 216 -4.84 31.08 -7.99
C SER A 216 -3.47 30.41 -7.82
N LEU A 217 -3.40 29.25 -7.16
CA LEU A 217 -2.17 28.45 -7.08
C LEU A 217 -1.70 28.00 -8.47
N GLY A 218 -2.62 27.89 -9.44
CA GLY A 218 -2.26 27.49 -10.80
C GLY A 218 -2.09 25.99 -10.99
N ALA A 219 -2.64 25.17 -10.10
CA ALA A 219 -2.55 23.72 -10.20
C ALA A 219 -3.23 23.23 -11.49
N THR A 220 -2.49 22.50 -12.32
CA THR A 220 -2.98 21.87 -13.55
C THR A 220 -3.47 20.45 -13.30
N GLU A 221 -2.98 19.82 -12.23
CA GLU A 221 -3.38 18.49 -11.78
C GLU A 221 -3.45 18.46 -10.25
N LEU A 222 -4.36 17.66 -9.72
CA LEU A 222 -4.51 17.38 -8.29
C LEU A 222 -4.72 15.89 -8.09
N ALA A 223 -4.04 15.33 -7.10
CA ALA A 223 -4.24 13.96 -6.67
C ALA A 223 -4.60 13.92 -5.18
N THR A 224 -5.76 13.37 -4.90
CA THR A 224 -6.45 13.40 -3.59
C THR A 224 -6.51 12.05 -2.91
N HIS A 225 -6.06 10.99 -3.58
CA HIS A 225 -6.03 9.60 -3.08
C HIS A 225 -5.24 9.41 -1.77
N HIS A 226 -4.42 10.38 -1.38
CA HIS A 226 -3.66 10.36 -0.12
C HIS A 226 -4.15 11.37 0.92
N ALA A 227 -5.34 11.94 0.71
CA ALA A 227 -5.93 12.88 1.66
C ALA A 227 -6.11 12.22 3.05
N GLY A 228 -6.42 10.92 3.10
CA GLY A 228 -6.56 10.16 4.35
C GLY A 228 -5.24 10.07 5.14
N ASP A 229 -4.10 10.15 4.45
CA ASP A 229 -2.76 10.21 5.05
C ASP A 229 -2.34 11.66 5.40
N GLY A 230 -3.20 12.64 5.13
CA GLY A 230 -2.98 14.06 5.41
C GLY A 230 -2.39 14.87 4.26
N TRP A 231 -2.27 14.29 3.06
CA TRP A 231 -1.50 14.87 1.95
C TRP A 231 -2.32 15.04 0.68
N VAL A 232 -2.05 16.12 -0.06
CA VAL A 232 -2.55 16.34 -1.42
C VAL A 232 -1.35 16.63 -2.32
N THR A 233 -1.20 15.88 -3.40
CA THR A 233 -0.17 16.19 -4.42
C THR A 233 -0.77 17.04 -5.53
N PHE A 234 0.03 17.95 -6.08
CA PHE A 234 -0.41 18.86 -7.14
C PHE A 234 0.70 19.09 -8.14
N ALA A 235 0.33 19.45 -9.37
CA ALA A 235 1.27 19.83 -10.42
C ALA A 235 1.03 21.27 -10.88
N ILE A 236 2.11 22.01 -11.15
CA ILE A 236 2.11 23.26 -11.90
C ILE A 236 2.99 23.05 -13.14
N GLY A 237 2.35 22.72 -14.26
CA GLY A 237 3.07 22.25 -15.45
C GLY A 237 3.75 20.90 -15.17
N ALA A 238 5.06 20.81 -15.37
CA ALA A 238 5.83 19.57 -15.13
C ALA A 238 6.40 19.46 -13.70
N ALA A 239 6.22 20.48 -12.86
CA ALA A 239 6.71 20.50 -11.48
C ALA A 239 5.60 20.07 -10.52
N HIS A 240 5.94 19.20 -9.57
CA HIS A 240 4.99 18.67 -8.59
C HIS A 240 5.35 19.12 -7.19
N GLY A 241 4.33 19.39 -6.38
CA GLY A 241 4.45 19.74 -4.98
C GLY A 241 3.49 18.94 -4.11
N VAL A 242 3.58 19.15 -2.80
CA VAL A 242 2.71 18.52 -1.80
C VAL A 242 2.17 19.59 -0.86
N LEU A 243 0.88 19.51 -0.59
CA LEU A 243 0.16 20.30 0.40
C LEU A 243 -0.31 19.40 1.54
N ASP A 244 -0.40 19.96 2.74
CA ASP A 244 -1.20 19.34 3.79
C ASP A 244 -2.70 19.64 3.60
N LEU A 245 -3.55 19.00 4.41
CA LEU A 245 -5.00 19.29 4.41
C LEU A 245 -5.37 20.68 4.93
N ASN A 246 -4.40 21.53 5.27
CA ASN A 246 -4.62 22.93 5.60
C ASN A 246 -4.38 23.88 4.44
N GLY A 247 -3.89 23.36 3.31
CA GLY A 247 -3.48 24.14 2.15
C GLY A 247 -2.06 24.70 2.27
N VAL A 248 -1.29 24.26 3.27
CA VAL A 248 0.11 24.68 3.43
C VAL A 248 0.97 23.82 2.51
N ILE A 249 1.73 24.48 1.62
CA ILE A 249 2.72 23.80 0.78
C ILE A 249 3.83 23.27 1.70
N VAL A 250 3.87 21.96 1.88
CA VAL A 250 4.94 21.29 2.65
C VAL A 250 6.14 20.99 1.77
N LEU A 251 5.92 20.66 0.50
CA LEU A 251 6.97 20.51 -0.50
C LEU A 251 6.67 21.41 -1.69
N PRO A 252 7.54 22.39 -2.00
CA PRO A 252 7.32 23.29 -3.13
C PRO A 252 7.41 22.55 -4.46
N PRO A 253 6.73 23.05 -5.51
CA PRO A 253 6.81 22.47 -6.85
C PRO A 253 8.24 22.31 -7.33
N ALA A 254 8.65 21.07 -7.59
CA ALA A 254 9.96 20.70 -8.10
C ALA A 254 9.83 19.69 -9.25
N PRO A 255 10.85 19.55 -10.12
CA PRO A 255 10.83 18.54 -11.16
C PRO A 255 10.68 17.12 -10.61
N GLY A 256 9.94 16.29 -11.36
CA GLY A 256 9.65 14.89 -11.03
C GLY A 256 8.23 14.70 -10.49
N ALA A 257 7.63 13.55 -10.80
CA ALA A 257 6.37 13.12 -10.23
C ALA A 257 6.54 12.74 -8.76
N LEU A 258 5.52 12.97 -7.95
CA LEU A 258 5.53 12.68 -6.51
C LEU A 258 4.40 11.71 -6.18
N TYR A 259 4.73 10.65 -5.45
CA TYR A 259 3.82 9.59 -5.02
C TYR A 259 3.94 9.45 -3.50
N VAL A 260 2.85 9.60 -2.76
CA VAL A 260 2.89 9.37 -1.30
C VAL A 260 2.82 7.87 -1.07
N ILE A 261 3.73 7.34 -0.27
CA ILE A 261 3.78 5.90 0.02
C ILE A 261 3.14 5.60 1.39
N SER A 262 3.26 6.56 2.31
CA SER A 262 2.65 6.52 3.64
C SER A 262 2.53 7.94 4.19
N PRO A 263 1.88 8.16 5.36
CA PRO A 263 1.87 9.46 6.02
C PRO A 263 3.25 10.08 6.29
N HIS A 264 4.33 9.31 6.18
CA HIS A 264 5.70 9.74 6.48
C HIS A 264 6.65 9.70 5.28
N LEU A 265 6.23 9.14 4.14
CA LEU A 265 7.13 8.84 3.02
C LEU A 265 6.54 9.23 1.68
N LEU A 266 7.40 9.73 0.82
CA LEU A 266 7.09 10.15 -0.54
C LEU A 266 8.16 9.60 -1.48
N GLN A 267 7.77 9.00 -2.60
CA GLN A 267 8.66 8.70 -3.70
C GLN A 267 8.62 9.84 -4.72
N ARG A 268 9.78 10.34 -5.13
CA ARG A 268 9.93 11.25 -6.26
C ARG A 268 10.55 10.50 -7.42
N VAL A 269 9.96 10.62 -8.61
CA VAL A 269 10.49 10.03 -9.86
C VAL A 269 10.74 11.16 -10.86
N LEU A 270 12.01 11.37 -11.21
CA LEU A 270 12.43 12.39 -12.17
C LEU A 270 12.10 11.96 -13.61
N PRO A 271 12.04 12.90 -14.57
CA PRO A 271 11.72 12.59 -15.97
C PRO A 271 12.69 11.62 -16.67
N ASP A 272 13.92 11.49 -16.16
CA ASP A 272 14.92 10.53 -16.64
C ASP A 272 14.78 9.13 -15.98
N GLY A 273 13.77 8.94 -15.13
CA GLY A 273 13.53 7.71 -14.38
C GLY A 273 14.22 7.66 -13.02
N ALA A 274 15.14 8.59 -12.71
CA ALA A 274 15.84 8.58 -11.44
C ALA A 274 14.86 8.83 -10.28
N SER A 275 14.90 7.96 -9.28
CA SER A 275 13.91 7.93 -8.21
C SER A 275 14.53 8.09 -6.83
N ALA A 276 13.81 8.71 -5.91
CA ALA A 276 14.26 8.92 -4.54
C ALA A 276 13.11 8.82 -3.55
N VAL A 277 13.39 8.33 -2.34
CA VAL A 277 12.47 8.33 -1.21
C VAL A 277 12.80 9.51 -0.29
N LEU A 278 11.79 10.35 -0.07
CA LEU A 278 11.85 11.53 0.77
C LEU A 278 10.98 11.31 2.01
N ARG A 279 11.39 11.91 3.12
CA ARG A 279 10.59 12.00 4.34
C ARG A 279 9.56 13.12 4.22
N LEU A 280 8.33 12.86 4.66
CA LEU A 280 7.33 13.90 4.87
C LEU A 280 7.30 14.33 6.35
N PRO A 281 7.01 15.62 6.63
CA PRO A 281 6.76 16.70 5.66
C PRO A 281 8.03 17.42 5.17
N ASP A 282 9.21 17.14 5.74
CA ASP A 282 10.38 18.00 5.57
C ASP A 282 11.17 17.80 4.26
N GLY A 283 10.80 16.81 3.46
CA GLY A 283 11.41 16.52 2.18
C GLY A 283 12.83 15.95 2.28
N ALA A 284 13.26 15.51 3.47
CA ALA A 284 14.61 15.03 3.67
C ALA A 284 14.84 13.74 2.85
N LEU A 285 15.92 13.69 2.06
CA LEU A 285 16.30 12.50 1.30
C LEU A 285 16.63 11.35 2.27
N LEU A 286 15.93 10.24 2.12
CA LEU A 286 16.17 9.01 2.88
C LEU A 286 16.94 7.99 2.05
N LEU A 287 16.49 7.75 0.82
CA LEU A 287 17.08 6.78 -0.10
C LEU A 287 17.08 7.34 -1.51
N ASP A 288 18.14 7.08 -2.27
CA ASP A 288 18.27 7.42 -3.69
C ASP A 288 18.29 6.14 -4.54
N GLY A 289 17.91 6.24 -5.82
CA GLY A 289 17.83 5.12 -6.76
C GLY A 289 16.93 3.98 -6.28
N VAL A 290 15.65 4.28 -5.97
CA VAL A 290 14.66 3.29 -5.54
C VAL A 290 13.62 3.09 -6.63
N ASP A 291 13.80 2.06 -7.43
CA ASP A 291 13.03 1.83 -8.66
C ASP A 291 11.59 1.42 -8.35
N ASN A 292 11.39 0.64 -7.29
CA ASN A 292 10.08 0.16 -6.87
C ASN A 292 9.91 0.24 -5.34
N LEU A 293 8.69 0.50 -4.89
CA LEU A 293 8.26 0.50 -3.50
C LEU A 293 6.89 -0.15 -3.40
N CYS A 294 6.76 -1.11 -2.48
CA CYS A 294 5.50 -1.81 -2.26
C CYS A 294 5.21 -2.00 -0.77
N GLN A 295 3.94 -1.91 -0.41
CA GLN A 295 3.49 -2.21 0.94
C GLN A 295 3.33 -3.72 1.14
N ARG A 296 3.70 -4.19 2.33
CA ARG A 296 3.66 -5.61 2.70
C ARG A 296 2.56 -5.89 3.71
N ASP A 297 2.10 -7.14 3.76
CA ASP A 297 1.08 -7.60 4.73
C ASP A 297 1.55 -7.49 6.20
N ASP A 298 2.87 -7.46 6.42
CA ASP A 298 3.46 -7.31 7.75
C ASP A 298 3.56 -5.84 8.21
N GLY A 299 3.05 -4.90 7.41
CA GLY A 299 3.05 -3.46 7.69
C GLY A 299 4.38 -2.75 7.40
N LEU A 300 5.33 -3.44 6.77
CA LEU A 300 6.59 -2.88 6.29
C LEU A 300 6.51 -2.51 4.81
N LEU A 301 7.61 -1.96 4.28
CA LEU A 301 7.74 -1.61 2.88
C LEU A 301 8.90 -2.36 2.25
N ASP A 302 8.65 -3.03 1.13
CA ASP A 302 9.71 -3.49 0.24
C ASP A 302 10.19 -2.33 -0.63
N PHE A 303 11.48 -2.32 -0.93
CA PHE A 303 12.04 -1.43 -1.91
C PHE A 303 13.08 -2.13 -2.77
N GLU A 304 13.10 -1.80 -4.05
CA GLU A 304 14.02 -2.39 -5.01
C GLU A 304 15.01 -1.37 -5.54
N ARG A 305 16.20 -1.85 -5.89
CA ARG A 305 17.21 -1.10 -6.63
C ARG A 305 17.78 -1.93 -7.75
N GLN A 306 18.00 -1.31 -8.89
CA GLN A 306 18.81 -1.88 -9.95
C GLN A 306 20.26 -2.03 -9.49
N THR A 307 20.90 -3.07 -10.00
CA THR A 307 22.32 -3.33 -9.78
C THR A 307 22.98 -3.67 -11.11
N ASP A 308 24.29 -3.42 -11.21
CA ASP A 308 25.10 -3.78 -12.37
C ASP A 308 25.53 -5.27 -12.34
N ASP A 309 24.96 -6.07 -11.42
CA ASP A 309 25.28 -7.49 -11.29
C ASP A 309 24.70 -8.28 -12.48
N ALA A 310 25.50 -9.20 -13.03
CA ALA A 310 25.08 -10.03 -14.15
C ALA A 310 24.06 -11.10 -13.73
N ASP A 311 24.06 -11.51 -12.46
CA ASP A 311 23.17 -12.55 -11.94
C ASP A 311 21.83 -11.98 -11.44
N GLU A 312 21.79 -10.71 -11.04
CA GLU A 312 20.64 -10.05 -10.43
C GLU A 312 20.37 -8.70 -11.11
N HIS A 313 19.18 -8.50 -11.67
CA HIS A 313 18.81 -7.20 -12.25
C HIS A 313 18.37 -6.20 -11.16
N ASN A 314 17.60 -6.67 -10.18
CA ASN A 314 17.12 -5.88 -9.05
C ASN A 314 17.48 -6.58 -7.73
N VAL A 315 17.75 -5.77 -6.71
CA VAL A 315 17.93 -6.21 -5.34
C VAL A 315 16.89 -5.55 -4.42
N CYS A 316 16.24 -6.38 -3.61
CA CYS A 316 15.21 -6.01 -2.64
C CYS A 316 15.83 -5.73 -1.27
N GLY A 317 15.34 -4.67 -0.63
CA GLY A 317 15.51 -4.35 0.78
C GLY A 317 14.15 -4.16 1.46
N VAL A 318 14.18 -4.02 2.78
CA VAL A 318 12.97 -3.76 3.59
C VAL A 318 13.19 -2.55 4.48
N MET A 319 12.20 -1.67 4.57
CA MET A 319 12.19 -0.55 5.50
C MET A 319 10.88 -0.49 6.30
N ASP A 320 10.89 0.26 7.40
CA ASP A 320 9.65 0.58 8.11
C ASP A 320 8.89 1.73 7.42
N ALA A 321 7.65 1.98 7.88
CA ALA A 321 6.80 3.05 7.35
C ALA A 321 7.36 4.48 7.56
N ARG A 322 8.46 4.64 8.30
CA ARG A 322 9.17 5.93 8.48
C ARG A 322 10.46 6.01 7.66
N GLY A 323 10.75 4.99 6.87
CA GLY A 323 11.90 4.89 5.98
C GLY A 323 13.18 4.45 6.68
N ALA A 324 13.10 3.90 7.90
CA ALA A 324 14.25 3.27 8.52
C ALA A 324 14.51 1.92 7.84
N VAL A 325 15.65 1.80 7.15
CA VAL A 325 16.05 0.56 6.50
C VAL A 325 16.30 -0.52 7.54
N LEU A 326 15.51 -1.60 7.45
CA LEU A 326 15.62 -2.78 8.28
C LEU A 326 16.53 -3.81 7.61
N LEU A 327 16.36 -4.04 6.31
CA LEU A 327 17.25 -4.87 5.50
C LEU A 327 17.76 -4.06 4.30
N PRO A 328 19.08 -4.03 4.05
CA PRO A 328 19.63 -3.35 2.89
C PRO A 328 19.21 -4.05 1.58
N PRO A 329 19.22 -3.32 0.45
CA PRO A 329 18.85 -3.88 -0.85
C PRO A 329 20.00 -4.75 -1.38
N GLN A 330 20.01 -6.03 -1.00
CA GLN A 330 21.07 -6.97 -1.36
C GLN A 330 20.57 -8.41 -1.62
N PHE A 331 19.25 -8.60 -1.61
CA PHE A 331 18.61 -9.91 -1.75
C PHE A 331 17.77 -9.91 -3.03
N SER A 332 17.63 -11.04 -3.72
CA SER A 332 16.69 -11.11 -4.84
C SER A 332 15.24 -11.02 -4.37
N SER A 333 14.95 -11.47 -3.14
CA SER A 333 13.63 -11.29 -2.51
C SER A 333 13.67 -11.44 -0.99
N VAL A 334 12.69 -10.84 -0.32
CA VAL A 334 12.48 -10.92 1.13
C VAL A 334 11.01 -11.26 1.42
N GLN A 335 10.74 -12.38 2.07
CA GLN A 335 9.38 -12.80 2.44
C GLN A 335 8.88 -12.08 3.71
N ASN A 336 7.57 -12.18 4.02
CA ASN A 336 6.97 -11.54 5.20
C ASN A 336 7.65 -11.94 6.52
N PHE A 337 7.82 -10.98 7.42
CA PHE A 337 8.35 -11.25 8.76
C PHE A 337 7.28 -11.89 9.64
N GLY A 338 7.63 -13.01 10.27
CA GLY A 338 6.71 -13.72 11.14
C GLY A 338 6.36 -12.93 12.39
N THR A 339 5.08 -12.80 12.74
CA THR A 339 4.60 -11.95 13.85
C THR A 339 5.25 -12.26 15.20
N LYS A 340 5.51 -13.55 15.50
CA LYS A 340 6.07 -13.99 16.80
C LYS A 340 7.58 -14.03 16.86
N LYS A 341 8.24 -14.57 15.82
CA LYS A 341 9.70 -14.78 15.83
C LYS A 341 10.47 -13.70 15.08
N LYS A 342 9.78 -12.83 14.34
CA LYS A 342 10.35 -11.72 13.59
C LYS A 342 11.48 -12.17 12.66
N LEU A 343 11.28 -13.32 12.02
CA LEU A 343 12.16 -13.91 11.02
C LEU A 343 11.48 -13.88 9.65
N ALA A 344 12.28 -13.69 8.61
CA ALA A 344 11.90 -13.75 7.21
C ALA A 344 12.85 -14.71 6.46
N ILE A 345 12.35 -15.29 5.37
CA ILE A 345 13.19 -15.98 4.39
C ILE A 345 13.70 -14.93 3.41
N VAL A 346 14.99 -14.96 3.13
CA VAL A 346 15.62 -14.13 2.11
C VAL A 346 16.21 -15.03 1.02
N SER A 347 16.30 -14.54 -0.20
CA SER A 347 16.95 -15.26 -1.30
C SER A 347 18.05 -14.42 -1.96
N GLN A 348 19.04 -15.11 -2.51
CA GLN A 348 20.09 -14.55 -3.37
C GLN A 348 20.34 -15.50 -4.52
N ARG A 349 20.67 -14.96 -5.69
CA ARG A 349 21.15 -15.74 -6.82
C ARG A 349 22.66 -15.91 -6.70
N ILE A 350 23.11 -17.16 -6.63
CA ILE A 350 24.52 -17.52 -6.50
C ILE A 350 24.81 -18.58 -7.55
N ASP A 351 25.77 -18.30 -8.45
CA ASP A 351 26.11 -19.16 -9.59
C ASP A 351 24.87 -19.53 -10.42
N GLY A 352 24.00 -18.55 -10.69
CA GLY A 352 22.77 -18.71 -11.45
C GLY A 352 21.59 -19.38 -10.73
N ARG A 353 21.75 -19.80 -9.46
CA ARG A 353 20.70 -20.51 -8.68
C ARG A 353 20.20 -19.67 -7.51
N PHE A 354 18.90 -19.73 -7.23
CA PHE A 354 18.34 -19.14 -6.01
C PHE A 354 18.69 -19.99 -4.78
N LEU A 355 19.41 -19.38 -3.85
CA LEU A 355 19.70 -19.94 -2.54
C LEU A 355 19.03 -19.09 -1.46
N PHE A 356 18.50 -19.77 -0.45
CA PHE A 356 17.70 -19.19 0.60
C PHE A 356 18.48 -19.09 1.92
N GLY A 357 18.18 -18.05 2.67
CA GLY A 357 18.72 -17.76 4.00
C GLY A 357 17.63 -17.27 4.95
N LEU A 358 18.02 -16.91 6.16
CA LEU A 358 17.11 -16.36 7.17
C LEU A 358 17.59 -14.99 7.62
N ALA A 359 16.70 -14.02 7.63
CA ALA A 359 16.95 -12.70 8.18
C ALA A 359 16.02 -12.42 9.37
N SER A 360 16.50 -11.57 10.28
CA SER A 360 15.71 -11.06 11.40
C SER A 360 15.26 -9.62 11.13
N LEU A 361 14.16 -9.22 11.77
CA LEU A 361 13.63 -7.85 11.64
C LEU A 361 14.61 -6.78 12.16
N THR A 362 15.60 -7.17 12.95
CA THR A 362 16.69 -6.27 13.38
C THR A 362 17.72 -6.01 12.29
N GLY A 363 17.53 -6.57 11.09
CA GLY A 363 18.44 -6.45 9.96
C GLY A 363 19.59 -7.44 9.92
N ALA A 364 19.67 -8.37 10.89
CA ALA A 364 20.74 -9.36 10.91
C ALA A 364 20.40 -10.54 10.00
N LEU A 365 21.33 -10.89 9.10
CA LEU A 365 21.33 -12.17 8.40
C LEU A 365 21.69 -13.27 9.39
N ILE A 366 20.68 -14.05 9.78
CA ILE A 366 20.76 -15.09 10.81
C ILE A 366 21.28 -16.41 10.24
N ALA A 367 20.90 -16.73 9.01
CA ALA A 367 21.46 -17.86 8.25
C ALA A 367 21.82 -17.39 6.84
N PRO A 368 23.01 -17.76 6.32
CA PRO A 368 23.43 -17.35 4.98
C PRO A 368 22.56 -17.97 3.88
N CYS A 369 22.51 -17.32 2.72
CA CYS A 369 21.86 -17.84 1.52
C CYS A 369 22.64 -19.02 0.95
N GLN A 370 22.40 -20.22 1.49
CA GLN A 370 23.09 -21.45 1.07
C GLN A 370 22.17 -22.68 1.01
N TYR A 371 20.90 -22.50 1.37
CA TYR A 371 19.91 -23.57 1.39
C TYR A 371 19.16 -23.58 0.07
N SER A 372 18.91 -24.75 -0.50
CA SER A 372 18.10 -24.85 -1.72
C SER A 372 16.62 -24.60 -1.45
N GLU A 373 16.19 -24.73 -0.19
CA GLU A 373 14.80 -24.51 0.24
C GLU A 373 14.75 -24.25 1.76
N ILE A 374 13.80 -23.43 2.19
CA ILE A 374 13.42 -23.26 3.60
C ILE A 374 11.89 -23.39 3.69
N ASP A 375 11.39 -24.14 4.67
CA ASP A 375 9.95 -24.42 4.78
C ASP A 375 9.12 -23.18 5.16
N CYS A 376 8.08 -22.91 4.39
CA CYS A 376 7.12 -21.83 4.57
C CYS A 376 5.71 -22.28 4.18
N ALA A 377 4.68 -21.47 4.49
CA ALA A 377 3.31 -21.80 4.10
C ALA A 377 3.03 -21.46 2.62
N THR A 378 3.40 -20.25 2.20
CA THR A 378 3.31 -19.72 0.83
C THR A 378 4.64 -19.08 0.46
N THR A 379 4.82 -18.70 -0.81
CA THR A 379 6.01 -17.99 -1.30
C THR A 379 6.24 -16.63 -0.63
N SER A 380 5.21 -16.02 -0.05
CA SER A 380 5.28 -14.77 0.72
C SER A 380 5.35 -14.98 2.24
N SER A 381 5.17 -16.21 2.72
CA SER A 381 5.01 -16.48 4.16
C SER A 381 6.35 -16.52 4.91
N PRO A 382 6.37 -16.14 6.20
CA PRO A 382 7.52 -16.39 7.06
C PRO A 382 7.88 -17.89 7.17
N PRO A 383 9.09 -18.22 7.64
CA PRO A 383 9.50 -19.62 7.83
C PRO A 383 8.61 -20.31 8.86
N ARG A 384 8.22 -21.56 8.58
CA ARG A 384 7.44 -22.39 9.51
C ARG A 384 8.33 -22.85 10.67
N VAL A 385 7.93 -22.48 11.88
CA VAL A 385 8.65 -22.83 13.10
C VAL A 385 7.96 -24.01 13.81
N ARG A 386 8.68 -25.13 13.95
CA ARG A 386 8.24 -26.33 14.69
C ARG A 386 9.19 -26.59 15.86
N LYS A 387 8.69 -26.60 17.09
CA LYS A 387 9.49 -26.78 18.31
C LYS A 387 10.75 -25.89 18.36
N ASN A 388 10.62 -24.62 17.97
CA ASN A 388 11.72 -23.65 17.84
C ASN A 388 12.83 -24.10 16.87
N ARG A 389 12.46 -24.81 15.81
CA ARG A 389 13.32 -25.19 14.70
C ARG A 389 12.64 -24.91 13.38
N ILE A 390 13.44 -24.73 12.33
CA ILE A 390 12.99 -24.45 10.97
C ILE A 390 13.57 -25.55 10.07
N TYR A 391 12.74 -26.16 9.24
CA TYR A 391 13.20 -27.15 8.28
C TYR A 391 13.78 -26.45 7.05
N ALA A 392 14.88 -26.99 6.53
CA ALA A 392 15.52 -26.52 5.31
C ALA A 392 16.13 -27.70 4.55
N THR A 393 16.54 -27.46 3.31
CA THR A 393 17.32 -28.41 2.51
C THR A 393 18.63 -27.75 2.11
N ASP A 394 19.77 -28.44 2.26
CA ASP A 394 21.06 -27.89 1.82
C ASP A 394 21.20 -27.87 0.30
N ALA A 395 22.27 -27.25 -0.21
CA ALA A 395 22.54 -27.17 -1.64
C ALA A 395 22.72 -28.55 -2.33
N GLN A 396 22.92 -29.62 -1.56
CA GLN A 396 23.04 -31.00 -2.06
C GLN A 396 21.71 -31.77 -1.98
N GLY A 397 20.63 -31.16 -1.49
CA GLY A 397 19.32 -31.78 -1.37
C GLY A 397 19.11 -32.54 -0.06
N HIS A 398 20.00 -32.45 0.93
CA HIS A 398 19.84 -33.14 2.21
C HIS A 398 18.98 -32.35 3.20
N ALA A 399 18.19 -33.09 3.98
CA ALA A 399 17.37 -32.55 5.04
C ALA A 399 18.21 -31.86 6.13
N CYS A 400 17.81 -30.66 6.50
CA CYS A 400 18.42 -29.83 7.54
C CYS A 400 17.37 -29.39 8.56
N MET A 401 17.80 -29.21 9.81
CA MET A 401 17.05 -28.43 10.80
C MET A 401 17.90 -27.27 11.26
N LEU A 402 17.30 -26.08 11.26
CA LEU A 402 17.90 -24.84 11.71
C LEU A 402 17.31 -24.43 13.06
N THR A 403 18.14 -23.90 13.94
CA THR A 403 17.70 -23.16 15.12
C THR A 403 17.19 -21.78 14.73
N LEU A 404 16.53 -21.07 15.66
CA LEU A 404 16.06 -19.70 15.41
C LEU A 404 17.19 -18.68 15.25
N ASP A 405 18.41 -19.02 15.68
CA ASP A 405 19.65 -18.29 15.40
C ASP A 405 20.39 -18.82 14.14
N GLY A 406 19.71 -19.60 13.29
CA GLY A 406 20.18 -19.96 11.96
C GLY A 406 21.24 -21.06 11.90
N LYS A 407 21.58 -21.68 13.03
CA LYS A 407 22.56 -22.75 13.10
C LYS A 407 21.95 -24.10 12.76
N GLN A 408 22.68 -24.89 12.00
CA GLN A 408 22.31 -26.29 11.75
C GLN A 408 22.34 -27.09 13.07
N VAL A 409 21.28 -27.83 13.35
CA VAL A 409 21.17 -28.68 14.54
C VAL A 409 22.04 -29.93 14.41
N PHE A 410 22.22 -30.43 13.18
CA PHE A 410 23.03 -31.60 12.86
C PHE A 410 23.66 -31.43 11.47
N THR A 411 24.69 -32.21 11.18
CA THR A 411 25.30 -32.27 9.84
C THR A 411 24.35 -32.95 8.85
N PRO A 412 23.95 -32.30 7.74
CA PRO A 412 23.06 -32.89 6.75
C PRO A 412 23.70 -34.12 6.09
N ARG A 413 22.93 -35.21 5.97
CA ARG A 413 23.43 -36.51 5.46
C ARG A 413 22.40 -37.30 4.67
N TYR A 414 21.12 -37.02 4.87
CA TYR A 414 20.04 -37.85 4.36
C TYR A 414 19.12 -37.03 3.48
N LEU A 415 18.72 -37.61 2.35
CA LEU A 415 17.74 -36.99 1.46
C LEU A 415 16.35 -37.07 2.11
N PRO A 416 15.46 -36.09 1.86
CA PRO A 416 14.05 -36.20 2.21
C PRO A 416 13.41 -37.45 1.61
N ALA A 417 12.53 -38.12 2.35
CA ALA A 417 11.88 -39.35 1.88
C ALA A 417 10.83 -39.13 0.78
N HIS A 418 10.38 -37.89 0.58
CA HIS A 418 9.31 -37.55 -0.35
C HIS A 418 9.53 -36.17 -0.98
N HIS A 419 9.05 -35.95 -2.21
CA HIS A 419 9.13 -34.66 -2.90
C HIS A 419 8.11 -33.65 -2.34
N LEU A 420 6.94 -34.11 -1.87
CA LEU A 420 5.99 -33.34 -1.04
C LEU A 420 6.56 -33.03 0.37
N ARG A 421 7.61 -32.23 0.41
CA ARG A 421 8.41 -31.91 1.60
C ARG A 421 7.57 -31.25 2.70
N ARG A 422 6.58 -30.43 2.33
CA ARG A 422 5.76 -29.63 3.25
C ARG A 422 4.70 -30.43 4.01
N VAL A 423 4.17 -31.49 3.41
CA VAL A 423 3.01 -32.26 3.93
C VAL A 423 3.44 -33.61 4.49
N VAL A 424 4.44 -34.23 3.86
CA VAL A 424 4.85 -35.60 4.17
C VAL A 424 6.12 -35.63 4.98
N VAL A 425 7.16 -34.89 4.55
CA VAL A 425 8.51 -35.04 5.11
C VAL A 425 8.60 -34.52 6.54
N VAL A 426 7.92 -33.44 6.88
CA VAL A 426 8.00 -32.83 8.22
C VAL A 426 6.74 -33.10 9.02
N GLN A 427 6.86 -33.94 10.05
CA GLN A 427 5.82 -34.21 11.04
C GLN A 427 6.02 -33.33 12.29
N ASP A 428 5.13 -33.41 13.28
CA ASP A 428 5.16 -32.55 14.47
C ASP A 428 6.44 -32.69 15.31
N ASP A 429 7.09 -33.86 15.22
CA ASP A 429 8.21 -34.24 16.07
C ASP A 429 9.36 -34.97 15.37
N PHE A 430 9.22 -35.27 14.07
CA PHE A 430 10.26 -35.94 13.28
C PHE A 430 10.17 -35.60 11.79
N LEU A 431 11.18 -36.03 11.04
CA LEU A 431 11.33 -35.93 9.60
C LEU A 431 11.34 -37.33 8.99
N TYR A 432 10.82 -37.51 7.77
CA TYR A 432 11.08 -38.72 6.98
C TYR A 432 12.27 -38.51 6.04
N VAL A 433 13.29 -39.37 6.16
CA VAL A 433 14.53 -39.29 5.37
C VAL A 433 14.89 -40.65 4.75
N ILE A 434 15.76 -40.65 3.73
CA ILE A 434 16.24 -41.85 3.06
C ILE A 434 17.63 -42.20 3.54
N LYS A 435 17.80 -43.46 3.94
CA LYS A 435 19.10 -44.07 4.22
C LYS A 435 19.13 -45.49 3.66
N ASP A 436 20.17 -45.79 2.87
CA ASP A 436 20.42 -47.12 2.31
C ASP A 436 19.21 -47.69 1.52
N GLY A 437 18.50 -46.82 0.78
CA GLY A 437 17.30 -47.19 0.00
C GLY A 437 16.03 -47.39 0.82
N CYS A 438 16.07 -47.18 2.14
CA CYS A 438 14.93 -47.27 3.04
C CYS A 438 14.48 -45.89 3.54
N ALA A 439 13.18 -45.72 3.75
CA ALA A 439 12.62 -44.57 4.45
C ALA A 439 12.76 -44.75 5.97
N TRP A 440 13.12 -43.68 6.67
CA TRP A 440 13.31 -43.63 8.11
C TRP A 440 12.62 -42.41 8.70
N SER A 441 12.04 -42.53 9.89
CA SER A 441 11.75 -41.39 10.75
C SER A 441 13.03 -40.95 11.46
N MET A 442 13.25 -39.64 11.54
CA MET A 442 14.42 -39.01 12.15
C MET A 442 13.97 -37.83 13.00
N ASP A 443 14.37 -37.76 14.27
CA ASP A 443 14.00 -36.62 15.10
C ASP A 443 14.69 -35.32 14.64
N PHE A 444 14.28 -34.18 15.22
CA PHE A 444 14.88 -32.88 14.91
C PHE A 444 16.32 -32.70 15.41
N THR A 445 16.89 -33.68 16.11
CA THR A 445 18.32 -33.71 16.48
C THR A 445 19.17 -34.48 15.49
N GLY A 446 18.54 -35.14 14.50
CA GLY A 446 19.21 -35.96 13.49
C GLY A 446 19.35 -37.43 13.88
N ALA A 447 18.71 -37.87 14.98
CA ALA A 447 18.73 -39.26 15.39
C ALA A 447 17.65 -40.06 14.63
N LEU A 448 18.07 -41.14 13.95
CA LEU A 448 17.16 -42.06 13.28
C LEU A 448 16.37 -42.86 14.33
N LEU A 449 15.05 -42.87 14.18
CA LEU A 449 14.11 -43.49 15.10
C LEU A 449 13.67 -44.86 14.60
N GLN A 450 12.91 -44.92 13.50
CA GLN A 450 12.30 -46.15 13.00
C GLN A 450 12.36 -46.26 11.46
N PRO A 451 12.69 -47.45 10.89
CA PRO A 451 12.57 -47.70 9.47
C PRO A 451 11.13 -48.01 9.04
N HIS A 452 10.74 -47.55 7.85
CA HIS A 452 9.40 -47.70 7.27
C HIS A 452 9.36 -48.57 5.99
N GLY A 453 10.45 -49.24 5.64
CA GLY A 453 10.56 -50.07 4.44
C GLY A 453 11.34 -49.40 3.30
N SER A 454 11.20 -49.89 2.07
CA SER A 454 11.89 -49.29 0.91
C SER A 454 11.34 -47.89 0.63
N ALA A 455 12.21 -46.99 0.17
CA ALA A 455 11.83 -45.61 -0.13
C ALA A 455 10.73 -45.53 -1.21
N GLU A 456 10.77 -46.40 -2.21
CA GLU A 456 9.76 -46.46 -3.27
C GLU A 456 8.39 -46.89 -2.74
N ALA A 457 8.33 -47.94 -1.92
CA ALA A 457 7.08 -48.39 -1.32
C ALA A 457 6.51 -47.32 -0.37
N PHE A 458 7.36 -46.70 0.43
CA PHE A 458 6.97 -45.61 1.31
C PHE A 458 6.38 -44.43 0.54
N LYS A 459 7.03 -43.99 -0.55
CA LYS A 459 6.50 -42.93 -1.42
C LYS A 459 5.14 -43.30 -1.99
N ALA A 460 5.01 -44.50 -2.55
CA ALA A 460 3.76 -44.98 -3.13
C ALA A 460 2.61 -45.04 -2.09
N ASP A 461 2.89 -45.55 -0.89
CA ASP A 461 1.91 -45.66 0.19
C ASP A 461 1.42 -44.28 0.66
N ILE A 462 2.34 -43.31 0.82
CA ILE A 462 1.97 -41.95 1.21
C ILE A 462 1.17 -41.25 0.13
N THR A 463 1.58 -41.34 -1.14
CA THR A 463 0.83 -40.77 -2.26
C THR A 463 -0.58 -41.34 -2.32
N ALA A 464 -0.73 -42.66 -2.13
CA ALA A 464 -2.04 -43.31 -2.06
C ALA A 464 -2.88 -42.83 -0.87
N GLN A 465 -2.29 -42.67 0.32
CA GLN A 465 -2.99 -42.14 1.51
C GLN A 465 -3.44 -40.70 1.33
N LEU A 466 -2.60 -39.82 0.77
CA LEU A 466 -2.96 -38.44 0.48
C LEU A 466 -4.09 -38.35 -0.54
N SER A 467 -4.05 -39.19 -1.57
CA SER A 467 -5.10 -39.28 -2.59
C SER A 467 -6.44 -39.72 -1.99
N ALA A 468 -6.40 -40.64 -1.01
CA ALA A 468 -7.59 -41.08 -0.28
C ALA A 468 -8.12 -40.02 0.69
N ALA A 469 -7.25 -39.32 1.42
CA ALA A 469 -7.59 -38.35 2.45
C ALA A 469 -8.16 -37.04 1.90
N THR A 470 -7.72 -36.61 0.72
CA THR A 470 -8.21 -35.38 0.04
C THR A 470 -9.54 -35.59 -0.69
N GLY A 471 -10.12 -36.80 -0.64
CA GLY A 471 -11.36 -37.10 -1.36
C GLY A 471 -11.18 -37.15 -2.89
N LEU A 472 -9.93 -37.24 -3.39
CA LEU A 472 -9.60 -37.40 -4.81
C LEU A 472 -9.95 -38.80 -5.37
N ASN A 473 -10.80 -39.57 -4.68
CA ASN A 473 -11.72 -40.47 -5.37
C ASN A 473 -12.80 -39.66 -6.11
N ARG A 474 -12.38 -38.74 -6.99
CA ARG A 474 -13.29 -38.17 -7.99
C ARG A 474 -13.74 -39.33 -8.88
N LYS A 475 -15.06 -39.37 -9.17
CA LYS A 475 -15.62 -40.12 -10.31
C LYS A 475 -14.62 -40.04 -11.44
N LYS A 476 -14.21 -41.19 -12.00
CA LYS A 476 -13.29 -41.31 -13.15
C LYS A 476 -13.40 -40.06 -14.03
N ALA A 477 -12.45 -39.13 -13.86
CA ALA A 477 -12.32 -38.04 -14.80
C ALA A 477 -12.05 -38.71 -16.16
N ALA A 478 -12.55 -38.10 -17.24
CA ALA A 478 -12.09 -38.48 -18.56
C ALA A 478 -10.55 -38.54 -18.53
N PRO A 479 -9.91 -39.56 -19.12
CA PRO A 479 -8.46 -39.66 -19.11
C PRO A 479 -7.87 -38.34 -19.62
N LYS A 480 -7.28 -37.56 -18.70
CA LYS A 480 -6.54 -36.35 -19.05
C LYS A 480 -5.17 -36.82 -19.51
N ASN A 481 -4.68 -36.25 -20.62
CA ASN A 481 -3.33 -36.52 -21.08
C ASN A 481 -2.37 -35.72 -20.18
N CYS A 482 -1.34 -36.42 -19.68
CA CYS A 482 -0.27 -35.81 -18.90
C CYS A 482 1.06 -36.07 -19.61
N TYR A 483 1.99 -35.12 -19.47
CA TYR A 483 3.30 -35.19 -20.09
C TYR A 483 4.39 -34.83 -19.09
N THR A 484 5.47 -35.60 -19.09
CA THR A 484 6.70 -35.28 -18.35
C THR A 484 7.47 -34.15 -19.02
N PRO A 485 8.38 -33.45 -18.31
CA PRO A 485 9.23 -32.42 -18.92
C PRO A 485 9.96 -32.92 -20.17
N ALA A 486 10.50 -34.15 -20.14
CA ALA A 486 11.19 -34.74 -21.28
C ALA A 486 10.29 -34.96 -22.50
N GLN A 487 9.02 -35.35 -22.28
CA GLN A 487 8.06 -35.52 -23.37
C GLN A 487 7.66 -34.18 -23.97
N ILE A 488 7.49 -33.14 -23.15
CA ILE A 488 7.16 -31.79 -23.61
C ILE A 488 8.32 -31.22 -24.43
N LEU A 489 9.55 -31.26 -23.91
CA LEU A 489 10.75 -30.76 -24.60
C LEU A 489 11.00 -31.45 -25.95
N GLN A 490 10.59 -32.71 -26.10
CA GLN A 490 10.79 -33.47 -27.33
C GLN A 490 9.64 -33.30 -28.32
N GLN A 491 8.40 -33.11 -27.85
CA GLN A 491 7.19 -33.26 -28.66
C GLN A 491 6.38 -31.96 -28.81
N ALA A 492 6.67 -30.93 -28.03
CA ALA A 492 6.01 -29.63 -28.16
C ALA A 492 6.47 -28.93 -29.44
N ASP A 493 5.53 -28.31 -30.15
CA ASP A 493 5.83 -27.47 -31.31
C ASP A 493 6.33 -26.10 -30.83
N HIS A 494 7.63 -25.88 -30.92
CA HIS A 494 8.26 -24.64 -30.44
C HIS A 494 7.88 -23.42 -31.29
N GLU A 495 7.53 -23.60 -32.57
CA GLU A 495 7.06 -22.52 -33.44
C GLU A 495 5.63 -22.11 -33.05
N GLN A 496 4.80 -23.09 -32.70
CA GLN A 496 3.47 -22.86 -32.13
C GLN A 496 3.55 -22.08 -30.80
N LEU A 497 4.45 -22.48 -29.89
CA LEU A 497 4.68 -21.78 -28.61
C LEU A 497 5.10 -20.31 -28.84
N ARG A 498 6.02 -20.07 -29.76
CA ARG A 498 6.50 -18.71 -30.11
C ARG A 498 5.42 -17.85 -30.73
N THR A 499 4.64 -18.40 -31.66
CA THR A 499 3.58 -17.64 -32.34
C THR A 499 2.51 -17.21 -31.35
N MET A 500 2.13 -18.11 -30.44
CA MET A 500 1.18 -17.80 -29.39
C MET A 500 1.73 -16.79 -28.37
N ALA A 501 2.98 -16.97 -27.93
CA ALA A 501 3.65 -15.99 -27.08
C ALA A 501 3.68 -14.61 -27.75
N ALA A 502 4.01 -14.53 -29.04
CA ALA A 502 3.97 -13.27 -29.77
C ALA A 502 2.58 -12.64 -29.79
N LEU A 503 1.51 -13.43 -29.94
CA LEU A 503 0.14 -12.89 -29.90
C LEU A 503 -0.25 -12.36 -28.51
N LEU A 504 0.20 -13.01 -27.43
CA LEU A 504 0.00 -12.54 -26.05
C LEU A 504 0.84 -11.31 -25.72
N LEU A 505 2.05 -11.27 -26.26
CA LEU A 505 2.98 -10.17 -26.11
C LEU A 505 2.78 -9.11 -27.19
N GLN A 506 1.57 -9.02 -27.72
CA GLN A 506 1.15 -7.93 -28.61
C GLN A 506 2.11 -7.75 -29.82
N GLY A 507 2.58 -8.85 -30.39
CA GLY A 507 3.46 -8.88 -31.56
C GLY A 507 4.96 -8.72 -31.28
N GLU A 508 5.41 -8.64 -30.02
CA GLU A 508 6.83 -8.53 -29.65
C GLU A 508 7.58 -9.86 -29.85
N GLN A 509 8.13 -10.06 -31.05
CA GLN A 509 8.74 -11.34 -31.47
C GLN A 509 10.00 -11.72 -30.67
N GLU A 510 10.89 -10.78 -30.39
CA GLU A 510 12.13 -11.05 -29.64
C GLU A 510 11.82 -11.44 -28.19
N LEU A 511 10.81 -10.80 -27.62
CA LEU A 511 10.38 -11.05 -26.25
C LEU A 511 9.64 -12.38 -26.14
N ALA A 512 8.78 -12.70 -27.11
CA ALA A 512 8.14 -14.00 -27.23
C ALA A 512 9.16 -15.14 -27.34
N GLN A 513 10.21 -14.94 -28.14
CA GLN A 513 11.31 -15.89 -28.25
C GLN A 513 12.00 -16.10 -26.90
N ARG A 514 12.34 -15.01 -26.18
CA ARG A 514 12.97 -15.09 -24.85
C ARG A 514 12.09 -15.79 -23.83
N CYS A 515 10.79 -15.51 -23.78
CA CYS A 515 9.87 -16.17 -22.86
C CYS A 515 9.81 -17.68 -23.12
N VAL A 516 9.70 -18.10 -24.38
CA VAL A 516 9.71 -19.52 -24.73
C VAL A 516 11.03 -20.18 -24.35
N ASP A 517 12.17 -19.54 -24.60
CA ASP A 517 13.47 -20.11 -24.25
C ASP A 517 13.65 -20.26 -22.73
N ILE A 518 13.18 -19.29 -21.94
CA ILE A 518 13.18 -19.37 -20.46
C ILE A 518 12.28 -20.51 -20.00
N THR A 519 11.02 -20.57 -20.47
CA THR A 519 10.08 -21.63 -20.09
C THR A 519 10.63 -23.02 -20.41
N LEU A 520 11.26 -23.21 -21.58
CA LEU A 520 11.87 -24.50 -21.94
C LEU A 520 13.11 -24.81 -21.10
N ALA A 521 13.90 -23.80 -20.71
CA ALA A 521 15.05 -23.99 -19.82
C ALA A 521 14.63 -24.35 -18.39
N GLU A 522 13.58 -23.70 -17.86
CA GLU A 522 12.97 -24.03 -16.57
C GLU A 522 12.42 -25.45 -16.58
N LEU A 523 11.68 -25.81 -17.63
CA LEU A 523 11.14 -27.16 -17.80
C LEU A 523 12.25 -28.23 -17.87
N ALA A 524 13.38 -27.93 -18.52
CA ALA A 524 14.53 -28.85 -18.56
C ALA A 524 15.23 -29.04 -17.21
N ALA A 525 15.06 -28.08 -16.28
CA ALA A 525 15.61 -28.14 -14.94
C ALA A 525 14.60 -28.69 -13.90
N ASP A 526 13.35 -28.90 -14.29
CA ASP A 526 12.28 -29.38 -13.41
C ASP A 526 12.39 -30.89 -13.10
N ASP A 527 11.62 -31.37 -12.13
CA ASP A 527 11.61 -32.79 -11.74
C ASP A 527 11.22 -33.66 -12.95
N PRO A 528 12.08 -34.60 -13.40
CA PRO A 528 11.78 -35.47 -14.53
C PRO A 528 10.52 -36.33 -14.37
N GLN A 529 10.02 -36.48 -13.14
CA GLN A 529 8.80 -37.21 -12.80
C GLN A 529 7.57 -36.32 -12.65
N GLU A 530 7.70 -35.00 -12.74
CA GLU A 530 6.56 -34.08 -12.73
C GLU A 530 5.67 -34.33 -13.95
N GLU A 531 4.35 -34.25 -13.76
CA GLU A 531 3.36 -34.47 -14.81
C GLU A 531 2.55 -33.19 -15.05
N TYR A 532 2.66 -32.62 -16.25
CA TYR A 532 1.86 -31.46 -16.65
C TYR A 532 0.65 -31.91 -17.46
N GLU A 533 -0.51 -31.40 -17.09
CA GLU A 533 -1.76 -31.68 -17.78
C GLU A 533 -1.89 -30.85 -19.06
N GLY A 534 -2.33 -31.47 -20.15
CA GLY A 534 -2.67 -30.77 -21.39
C GLY A 534 -3.20 -31.71 -22.45
N ALA A 535 -4.03 -31.24 -23.38
CA ALA A 535 -4.52 -32.09 -24.47
C ALA A 535 -3.40 -32.55 -25.43
N THR A 536 -2.33 -31.74 -25.52
CA THR A 536 -1.10 -31.95 -26.29
C THR A 536 0.13 -31.52 -25.46
N PRO A 537 1.35 -31.93 -25.82
CA PRO A 537 2.56 -31.45 -25.15
C PRO A 537 2.72 -29.92 -25.21
N ALA A 538 2.34 -29.30 -26.33
CA ALA A 538 2.32 -27.85 -26.47
C ALA A 538 1.30 -27.21 -25.52
N ALA A 539 0.08 -27.76 -25.42
CA ALA A 539 -0.94 -27.30 -24.46
C ALA A 539 -0.47 -27.38 -23.00
N ALA A 540 0.23 -28.45 -22.63
CA ALA A 540 0.79 -28.59 -21.28
C ALA A 540 1.88 -27.54 -21.01
N CYS A 541 2.74 -27.26 -22.00
CA CYS A 541 3.76 -26.22 -21.92
C CYS A 541 3.17 -24.80 -21.89
N PHE A 542 1.98 -24.59 -22.48
CA PHE A 542 1.38 -23.28 -22.63
C PHE A 542 1.02 -22.60 -21.31
N PHE A 543 0.63 -23.36 -20.28
CA PHE A 543 0.34 -22.79 -18.96
C PHE A 543 1.59 -22.31 -18.23
N LEU A 544 2.71 -23.01 -18.39
CA LEU A 544 4.00 -22.56 -17.88
C LEU A 544 4.45 -21.29 -18.60
N LEU A 545 4.36 -21.30 -19.94
CA LEU A 545 4.67 -20.15 -20.78
C LEU A 545 3.81 -18.94 -20.43
N TRP A 546 2.53 -19.16 -20.12
CA TRP A 546 1.61 -18.13 -19.66
C TRP A 546 2.08 -17.49 -18.36
N SER A 547 2.43 -18.30 -17.37
CA SER A 547 2.95 -17.83 -16.08
C SER A 547 4.24 -17.00 -16.27
N THR A 548 5.19 -17.52 -17.06
CA THR A 548 6.45 -16.82 -17.38
C THR A 548 6.19 -15.49 -18.10
N ALA A 549 5.31 -15.48 -19.11
CA ALA A 549 4.98 -14.28 -19.89
C ALA A 549 4.18 -13.25 -19.08
N ALA A 550 3.24 -13.70 -18.25
CA ALA A 550 2.48 -12.86 -17.32
C ALA A 550 3.41 -12.17 -16.31
N HIS A 551 4.31 -12.94 -15.68
CA HIS A 551 5.25 -12.44 -14.70
C HIS A 551 6.29 -11.49 -15.30
N ALA A 552 6.83 -11.81 -16.49
CA ALA A 552 7.89 -11.00 -17.09
C ALA A 552 7.44 -9.60 -17.57
N LEU A 553 6.14 -9.39 -17.80
CA LEU A 553 5.65 -8.21 -18.53
C LEU A 553 4.38 -7.56 -17.99
N GLY A 554 3.74 -8.12 -16.96
CA GLY A 554 2.54 -7.53 -16.37
C GLY A 554 1.34 -7.49 -17.33
N HIS A 555 1.25 -8.38 -18.32
CA HIS A 555 0.15 -8.38 -19.31
C HIS A 555 -0.84 -9.55 -19.14
N GLY A 556 -0.72 -10.27 -18.03
CA GLY A 556 -1.62 -11.34 -17.64
C GLY A 556 -1.46 -11.69 -16.17
N THR A 557 -2.39 -12.48 -15.63
CA THR A 557 -2.37 -12.96 -14.24
C THR A 557 -3.14 -14.27 -14.12
N THR A 558 -3.05 -14.91 -12.96
CA THR A 558 -3.84 -16.10 -12.61
C THR A 558 -4.65 -15.84 -11.35
N LEU A 559 -5.97 -16.03 -11.42
CA LEU A 559 -6.87 -15.84 -10.27
C LEU A 559 -7.54 -17.16 -9.88
N ASP A 560 -7.68 -17.42 -8.58
CA ASP A 560 -8.53 -18.50 -8.07
C ASP A 560 -10.01 -18.09 -8.22
N TRP A 561 -10.91 -19.06 -8.44
CA TRP A 561 -12.34 -18.78 -8.58
C TRP A 561 -12.97 -18.10 -7.36
N LYS A 562 -12.36 -18.23 -6.17
CA LYS A 562 -12.79 -17.55 -4.94
C LYS A 562 -12.21 -16.15 -4.78
N ALA A 563 -11.22 -15.77 -5.58
CA ALA A 563 -10.53 -14.48 -5.51
C ALA A 563 -11.30 -13.41 -6.31
N VAL A 564 -12.59 -13.29 -6.06
CA VAL A 564 -13.47 -12.33 -6.77
C VAL A 564 -13.06 -10.89 -6.45
N ASP A 565 -12.64 -10.64 -5.22
CA ASP A 565 -12.14 -9.35 -4.72
C ASP A 565 -10.87 -8.88 -5.47
N GLU A 566 -10.09 -9.81 -6.02
CA GLU A 566 -8.91 -9.48 -6.82
C GLU A 566 -9.24 -8.87 -8.18
N VAL A 567 -10.48 -9.01 -8.68
CA VAL A 567 -10.91 -8.36 -9.94
C VAL A 567 -10.91 -6.84 -9.79
N ALA A 568 -11.33 -6.32 -8.64
CA ALA A 568 -11.28 -4.88 -8.34
C ALA A 568 -9.84 -4.32 -8.33
N ARG A 569 -8.85 -5.19 -8.11
CA ARG A 569 -7.43 -4.86 -8.03
C ARG A 569 -6.64 -5.34 -9.24
N ILE A 570 -7.31 -5.69 -10.33
CA ILE A 570 -6.67 -6.32 -11.49
C ILE A 570 -5.54 -5.46 -12.09
N GLY A 571 -5.61 -4.14 -11.97
CA GLY A 571 -4.53 -3.23 -12.39
C GLY A 571 -3.23 -3.36 -11.59
N GLN A 572 -3.25 -4.01 -10.42
CA GLN A 572 -2.05 -4.37 -9.63
C GLN A 572 -1.41 -5.66 -10.16
N HIS A 573 -2.20 -6.51 -10.81
CA HIS A 573 -1.77 -7.81 -11.34
C HIS A 573 -1.39 -7.76 -12.83
N ILE A 574 -2.01 -6.84 -13.56
CA ILE A 574 -1.76 -6.57 -14.98
C ILE A 574 -1.36 -5.10 -15.12
N ASP A 575 -0.05 -4.85 -15.17
CA ASP A 575 0.54 -3.52 -15.39
C ASP A 575 0.31 -3.03 -16.82
N LEU A 576 -0.86 -2.43 -17.04
CA LEU A 576 -1.20 -1.72 -18.27
C LEU A 576 -1.79 -0.34 -17.96
N PRO A 577 -1.35 0.71 -18.70
CA PRO A 577 -1.93 2.04 -18.56
C PRO A 577 -3.46 2.09 -18.72
N ALA A 578 -4.02 1.19 -19.54
CA ALA A 578 -5.46 1.08 -19.81
C ALA A 578 -6.29 0.53 -18.64
N LEU A 579 -5.65 0.02 -17.58
CA LEU A 579 -6.32 -0.50 -16.39
C LEU A 579 -6.21 0.42 -15.16
N ARG A 580 -5.53 1.57 -15.30
CA ARG A 580 -5.28 2.49 -14.18
C ARG A 580 -6.54 3.17 -13.64
N ASP A 581 -7.54 3.31 -14.50
CA ASP A 581 -8.85 3.91 -14.22
C ASP A 581 -9.97 2.87 -14.13
N PHE A 582 -9.61 1.58 -14.12
CA PHE A 582 -10.59 0.52 -13.94
C PHE A 582 -11.00 0.45 -12.47
N HIS A 583 -12.31 0.54 -12.22
CA HIS A 583 -12.92 0.37 -10.92
C HIS A 583 -14.05 -0.66 -11.02
N TRP A 584 -14.11 -1.56 -10.06
CA TRP A 584 -15.18 -2.54 -9.94
C TRP A 584 -15.42 -2.80 -8.45
N THR A 585 -16.66 -2.71 -8.00
CA THR A 585 -16.98 -2.94 -6.58
C THR A 585 -18.14 -3.92 -6.42
N GLU A 586 -18.01 -4.84 -5.44
CA GLU A 586 -19.01 -5.89 -5.17
C GLU A 586 -20.41 -5.33 -4.85
N ARG A 587 -20.50 -4.08 -4.39
CA ARG A 587 -21.78 -3.45 -4.02
C ARG A 587 -22.53 -2.83 -5.20
N GLU A 588 -21.84 -2.47 -6.28
CA GLU A 588 -22.41 -1.66 -7.37
C GLU A 588 -22.46 -2.44 -8.70
N ASP A 589 -21.51 -3.36 -8.91
CA ASP A 589 -21.24 -3.97 -10.22
C ASP A 589 -21.42 -5.50 -10.29
N GLY A 590 -21.82 -6.13 -9.17
CA GLY A 590 -22.00 -7.58 -9.04
C GLY A 590 -20.98 -8.25 -8.12
N ASP A 591 -21.25 -9.49 -7.66
CA ASP A 591 -20.39 -10.24 -6.74
C ASP A 591 -19.86 -11.57 -7.32
N GLU A 592 -20.12 -11.84 -8.61
CA GLU A 592 -19.61 -13.02 -9.29
C GLU A 592 -18.38 -12.72 -10.15
N MET A 593 -17.40 -13.65 -10.18
CA MET A 593 -16.21 -13.56 -11.03
C MET A 593 -16.56 -13.30 -12.51
N ALA A 594 -17.61 -13.94 -13.03
CA ALA A 594 -18.03 -13.76 -14.41
C ALA A 594 -18.49 -12.31 -14.71
N GLU A 595 -19.09 -11.64 -13.74
CA GLU A 595 -19.57 -10.26 -13.86
C GLU A 595 -18.38 -9.28 -13.84
N GLY A 596 -17.42 -9.51 -12.93
CA GLY A 596 -16.18 -8.75 -12.86
C GLY A 596 -15.33 -8.87 -14.14
N LEU A 597 -15.17 -10.08 -14.69
CA LEU A 597 -14.45 -10.28 -15.96
C LEU A 597 -15.17 -9.62 -17.15
N ALA A 598 -16.51 -9.61 -17.15
CA ALA A 598 -17.28 -8.92 -18.17
C ALA A 598 -17.16 -7.39 -18.06
N ALA A 599 -17.10 -6.85 -16.84
CA ALA A 599 -16.85 -5.43 -16.59
C ALA A 599 -15.45 -5.03 -17.06
N LEU A 600 -14.44 -5.82 -16.71
CA LEU A 600 -13.06 -5.64 -17.16
C LEU A 600 -12.93 -5.67 -18.68
N ALA A 601 -13.56 -6.63 -19.35
CA ALA A 601 -13.56 -6.72 -20.81
C ALA A 601 -14.22 -5.49 -21.47
N ARG A 602 -15.29 -4.95 -20.86
CA ARG A 602 -15.96 -3.74 -21.33
C ARG A 602 -15.06 -2.51 -21.18
N HIS A 603 -14.32 -2.41 -20.07
CA HIS A 603 -13.34 -1.35 -19.82
C HIS A 603 -12.19 -1.37 -20.82
N LEU A 604 -11.71 -2.56 -21.19
CA LEU A 604 -10.59 -2.72 -22.12
C LEU A 604 -10.95 -2.49 -23.60
N ALA A 605 -12.22 -2.65 -23.97
CA ALA A 605 -12.68 -2.58 -25.36
C ALA A 605 -12.36 -1.25 -26.08
N PRO A 606 -12.53 -0.05 -25.47
CA PRO A 606 -12.16 1.23 -26.08
C PRO A 606 -10.66 1.37 -26.36
N HIS A 607 -9.81 0.62 -25.65
CA HIS A 607 -8.35 0.61 -25.83
C HIS A 607 -7.89 -0.35 -26.93
N GLY A 608 -8.82 -1.01 -27.64
CA GLY A 608 -8.49 -1.98 -28.68
C GLY A 608 -7.92 -3.30 -28.13
N LEU A 609 -8.19 -3.59 -26.86
CA LEU A 609 -7.75 -4.80 -26.16
C LEU A 609 -8.94 -5.72 -25.87
N ARG A 610 -8.65 -7.02 -25.81
CA ARG A 610 -9.61 -8.06 -25.42
C ARG A 610 -9.04 -8.89 -24.29
N LEU A 611 -9.90 -9.17 -23.32
CA LEU A 611 -9.60 -10.07 -22.22
C LEU A 611 -9.77 -11.50 -22.70
N VAL A 612 -8.78 -12.32 -22.40
CA VAL A 612 -8.78 -13.74 -22.72
C VAL A 612 -8.57 -14.53 -21.45
N ASN A 613 -9.41 -15.54 -21.25
CA ASN A 613 -9.19 -16.60 -20.29
C ASN A 613 -8.84 -17.88 -21.04
N MET A 614 -7.68 -18.46 -20.77
CA MET A 614 -7.20 -19.65 -21.50
C MET A 614 -7.98 -20.92 -21.26
N GLN A 615 -8.74 -20.99 -20.16
CA GLN A 615 -9.48 -22.18 -19.79
C GLN A 615 -10.80 -21.84 -19.11
N GLY A 616 -11.90 -22.33 -19.69
CA GLY A 616 -13.22 -22.25 -19.07
C GLY A 616 -13.53 -23.49 -18.21
N GLY A 617 -13.94 -23.27 -16.95
CA GLY A 617 -14.60 -24.30 -16.13
C GLY A 617 -13.76 -25.05 -15.10
N GLU A 618 -12.57 -24.56 -14.75
CA GLU A 618 -11.78 -25.06 -13.61
C GLU A 618 -11.65 -23.98 -12.51
N ASP A 619 -11.09 -24.35 -11.36
CA ASP A 619 -10.96 -23.51 -10.16
C ASP A 619 -9.99 -22.32 -10.35
N THR A 620 -9.41 -22.12 -11.53
CA THR A 620 -8.40 -21.09 -11.82
C THR A 620 -8.66 -20.42 -13.17
N TYR A 621 -8.55 -19.09 -13.20
CA TYR A 621 -8.68 -18.23 -14.36
C TYR A 621 -7.29 -17.78 -14.82
N TYR A 622 -6.94 -18.06 -16.07
CA TYR A 622 -5.67 -17.66 -16.69
C TYR A 622 -5.92 -16.46 -17.59
N LEU A 623 -5.82 -15.27 -17.00
CA LEU A 623 -6.23 -14.01 -17.61
C LEU A 623 -5.07 -13.33 -18.33
N GLY A 624 -5.35 -12.80 -19.52
CA GLY A 624 -4.35 -12.19 -20.38
C GLY A 624 -5.01 -11.36 -21.45
N LEU A 625 -4.21 -10.56 -22.15
CA LEU A 625 -4.71 -9.53 -23.04
C LEU A 625 -4.17 -9.70 -24.45
N VAL A 626 -5.07 -9.62 -25.43
CA VAL A 626 -4.72 -9.64 -26.85
C VAL A 626 -5.28 -8.40 -27.54
N ARG A 627 -4.62 -7.94 -28.59
CA ARG A 627 -5.17 -6.86 -29.42
C ARG A 627 -6.41 -7.35 -30.15
N GLU A 628 -7.37 -6.46 -30.33
CA GLU A 628 -8.62 -6.77 -31.03
C GLU A 628 -8.39 -7.34 -32.43
N GLN A 629 -7.41 -6.80 -33.15
CA GLN A 629 -7.03 -7.27 -34.49
C GLN A 629 -6.42 -8.70 -34.49
N ASP A 630 -5.82 -9.12 -33.38
CA ASP A 630 -5.09 -10.38 -33.25
C ASP A 630 -5.98 -11.50 -32.66
N LYS A 631 -7.18 -11.17 -32.15
CA LYS A 631 -8.15 -12.10 -31.56
C LYS A 631 -8.44 -13.32 -32.44
N ALA A 632 -8.63 -13.12 -33.73
CA ALA A 632 -8.95 -14.21 -34.65
C ALA A 632 -7.76 -15.18 -34.84
N ALA A 633 -6.55 -14.62 -34.96
CA ALA A 633 -5.32 -15.40 -35.06
C ALA A 633 -5.03 -16.16 -33.76
N PHE A 634 -5.25 -15.51 -32.61
CA PHE A 634 -5.13 -16.11 -31.30
C PHE A 634 -6.07 -17.31 -31.13
N ASN A 635 -7.37 -17.13 -31.40
CA ASN A 635 -8.33 -18.22 -31.29
C ASN A 635 -8.00 -19.39 -32.23
N ALA A 636 -7.60 -19.11 -33.47
CA ALA A 636 -7.21 -20.16 -34.41
C ALA A 636 -6.00 -20.96 -33.89
N MET A 637 -4.99 -20.26 -33.36
CA MET A 637 -3.80 -20.90 -32.81
C MET A 637 -4.11 -21.70 -31.54
N ALA A 638 -4.98 -21.18 -30.67
CA ALA A 638 -5.34 -21.83 -29.42
C ALA A 638 -6.13 -23.12 -29.68
N VAL A 639 -7.07 -23.07 -30.62
CA VAL A 639 -7.79 -24.27 -31.08
C VAL A 639 -6.84 -25.29 -31.72
N GLN A 640 -5.86 -24.83 -32.51
CA GLN A 640 -4.82 -25.71 -33.06
C GLN A 640 -3.97 -26.38 -31.96
N ALA A 641 -3.74 -25.68 -30.84
CA ALA A 641 -3.07 -26.23 -29.66
C ALA A 641 -3.99 -27.11 -28.79
N ALA A 642 -5.26 -27.30 -29.18
CA ALA A 642 -6.30 -27.96 -28.40
C ALA A 642 -6.59 -27.28 -27.05
N LEU A 643 -6.48 -25.96 -27.02
CA LEU A 643 -6.92 -25.08 -25.94
C LEU A 643 -8.30 -24.50 -26.27
N ASN A 644 -9.10 -24.19 -25.24
CA ASN A 644 -10.43 -23.62 -25.39
C ASN A 644 -10.49 -22.24 -24.71
N PRO A 645 -9.90 -21.20 -25.33
CA PRO A 645 -9.90 -19.88 -24.75
C PRO A 645 -11.30 -19.28 -24.79
N MET A 646 -11.70 -18.64 -23.69
CA MET A 646 -12.83 -17.72 -23.67
C MET A 646 -12.30 -16.31 -23.88
N VAL A 647 -12.69 -15.68 -24.99
CA VAL A 647 -12.39 -14.27 -25.26
C VAL A 647 -13.62 -13.44 -24.95
N PHE A 648 -13.49 -12.54 -23.98
CA PHE A 648 -14.54 -11.62 -23.53
C PHE A 648 -14.59 -10.35 -24.38
#